data_AF-Q1YW81-F1
#
_entry.id   AF-Q1YW81-F1
#
_cell.length_a   1.000
_cell.length_b   1.000
_cell.length_c   1.000
_cell.angle_alpha   90.00
_cell.angle_beta   90.00
_cell.angle_gamma   90.00
#
_symmetry.space_group_name_H-M   'P 1'
#
loop_
_entity.id
_entity.type
_entity.pdbx_description
1 polymer ?
#
loop_
_entity_poly.entity_id
_entity_poly.type
_entity_poly.pdbx_seq_one_letter_code
_entity_poly.pdbx_strand_id
1 'polypeptide(L)'
;MIETPRDLLRELLHAESQDTALVSEQIIRQIKLGAVESAPEQMETLQQVLDWHVKEHPDRPHLYVYQNADQVTEISYRALRDEALRIASGLVKQDVEPGQCIAIMLPTSNDYFYSFFGILFARAIPVPIYPPARPSQIEDHLKRHARILQNSQVRILITVSEAKPLSQLLRLQVPSIQAVVTVPELRQAASGPLSTGDAQSSDIAFLQYTSGSTGNPKGVALTHANLLANVRTMGRVVCADSTDVFVSWLPVYHDMGLIGTWFGSLYHAIPLVIMSPLLFLSKPQRWLWAIHHHRGTLSPAPNFAYELCINKIDDAELEGLDLSTWRLSWNGAEPVSPSTIRRFTERFAKYGFRPETMSPVYGLAECSVGLTFPISVRLPLIERIRREPMERLGRAITAAADETDVMQIVGLGQPLPGHQIRIVDEFGRELPEREEGGLEFKGPSATQGYYRDPEKTQQLFHGEWLDTGDRAFMVGGELFITGRSKDIIIRAGRNIHPHELEEAVCNIPGIRKGCVVAFASHDSHSGTERLIVLAETRETDKVQQQRLQQEVNNLSLDLLGSPPDEVVIAPPHTVPKTSSGKIRRAACKDLYEQNKLDARQRAVWWQTLCLMMAGINPQLRRYWRIVSDFSYAAYMWLVMAVLAPCVWCLVAVVPNKRWCWSIARLGVRLLILFTGTRVTMKGKENLPDNTPCILVANHSSYLDGLIMALAAPIECNFVAKAELLKNPFARIFLSRLDTEFVERFDMQKGVNDARRIAANARNNRSLFFFPEGTLYRMPGLHEFHMGAFIAAVDGALPVVPITLCGTRSKLRGKSLFPRRGDISVTIGKPLTPQGTDWNAALALRDQARAEILSHCGEPDLAHIEK
;
A
#
# COMPACT_ATOMS: atom_id res chain seq x y z
N MET A 1 2.65 -28.85 -24.97
CA MET A 1 3.33 -29.17 -23.70
C MET A 1 4.76 -28.71 -23.85
N ILE A 2 5.19 -27.72 -23.06
CA ILE A 2 6.55 -27.18 -23.09
C ILE A 2 7.34 -27.97 -22.06
N GLU A 3 8.17 -28.91 -22.50
CA GLU A 3 8.87 -29.83 -21.60
C GLU A 3 10.34 -29.48 -21.41
N THR A 4 10.91 -28.59 -22.23
CA THR A 4 12.30 -28.15 -22.06
C THR A 4 12.50 -26.64 -22.22
N PRO A 5 13.55 -26.05 -21.60
CA PRO A 5 13.95 -24.65 -21.79
C PRO A 5 14.27 -24.29 -23.25
N ARG A 6 14.61 -25.30 -24.07
CA ARG A 6 14.90 -25.14 -25.49
C ARG A 6 13.62 -24.97 -26.30
N ASP A 7 12.53 -25.63 -25.91
CA ASP A 7 11.21 -25.47 -26.53
C ASP A 7 10.61 -24.10 -26.21
N LEU A 8 10.82 -23.61 -24.98
CA LEU A 8 10.46 -22.25 -24.59
C LEU A 8 11.27 -21.18 -25.37
N LEU A 9 12.56 -21.40 -25.56
CA LEU A 9 13.41 -20.51 -26.36
C LEU A 9 13.01 -20.53 -27.84
N ARG A 10 12.58 -21.70 -28.36
CA ARG A 10 12.12 -21.85 -29.75
C ARG A 10 10.81 -21.14 -30.02
N GLU A 11 9.86 -21.20 -29.07
CA GLU A 11 8.60 -20.45 -29.13
C GLU A 11 8.83 -18.94 -28.96
N LEU A 12 9.74 -18.53 -28.08
CA LEU A 12 10.11 -17.11 -27.92
C LEU A 12 10.83 -16.54 -29.16
N LEU A 13 11.70 -17.33 -29.80
CA LEU A 13 12.35 -16.96 -31.06
C LEU A 13 11.38 -17.03 -32.25
N HIS A 14 10.34 -17.87 -32.19
CA HIS A 14 9.26 -17.84 -33.17
C HIS A 14 8.34 -16.62 -33.00
N ALA A 15 8.15 -16.13 -31.77
CA ALA A 15 7.48 -14.86 -31.52
C ALA A 15 8.32 -13.64 -31.98
N GLU A 16 9.64 -13.73 -31.96
CA GLU A 16 10.54 -12.69 -32.47
C GLU A 16 10.74 -12.72 -34.01
N SER A 17 10.40 -13.83 -34.68
CA SER A 17 10.59 -13.98 -36.13
C SER A 17 9.33 -13.72 -36.98
N GLN A 18 8.24 -13.24 -36.39
CA GLN A 18 7.19 -12.56 -37.15
C GLN A 18 7.59 -11.11 -37.42
N ASP A 19 8.55 -10.92 -38.32
CA ASP A 19 8.83 -9.62 -38.93
C ASP A 19 8.14 -9.51 -40.29
N THR A 20 7.75 -8.28 -40.63
CA THR A 20 7.31 -7.81 -41.96
C THR A 20 5.95 -8.28 -42.49
N ALA A 21 4.88 -7.74 -41.90
CA ALA A 21 3.79 -7.21 -42.71
C ALA A 21 3.68 -5.70 -42.41
N LEU A 22 3.72 -4.88 -43.45
CA LEU A 22 3.24 -3.50 -43.42
C LEU A 22 1.86 -3.50 -42.72
N VAL A 23 1.83 -2.84 -41.56
CA VAL A 23 0.68 -2.21 -40.90
C VAL A 23 -0.68 -2.69 -41.43
N SER A 24 -1.25 -3.71 -40.78
CA SER A 24 -2.70 -3.85 -40.79
C SER A 24 -3.24 -2.83 -39.80
N GLU A 25 -3.69 -1.66 -40.29
CA GLU A 25 -4.49 -0.70 -39.54
C GLU A 25 -5.75 -1.39 -38.96
N GLN A 26 -5.64 -2.04 -37.80
CA GLN A 26 -6.72 -1.90 -36.84
C GLN A 26 -6.60 -0.47 -36.32
N ILE A 27 -7.37 0.42 -36.95
CA ILE A 27 -7.43 1.85 -36.65
C ILE A 27 -7.54 2.02 -35.12
N ILE A 28 -6.43 2.36 -34.47
CA ILE A 28 -6.44 2.79 -33.06
C ILE A 28 -7.33 4.03 -33.05
N ARG A 29 -8.56 3.86 -32.55
CA ARG A 29 -9.55 4.93 -32.58
C ARG A 29 -9.11 6.01 -31.62
N GLN A 30 -9.00 7.23 -32.14
CA GLN A 30 -8.82 8.41 -31.32
C GLN A 30 -9.94 8.50 -30.27
N ILE A 31 -9.56 8.77 -29.03
CA ILE A 31 -10.50 9.01 -27.94
C ILE A 31 -11.32 10.27 -28.24
N LYS A 32 -12.63 10.11 -28.28
CA LYS A 32 -13.60 11.21 -28.47
C LYS A 32 -14.65 11.11 -27.37
N LEU A 33 -14.32 11.62 -26.20
CA LEU A 33 -15.21 11.67 -25.05
C LEU A 33 -15.71 13.10 -24.84
N GLY A 34 -16.99 13.25 -24.50
CA GLY A 34 -17.55 14.54 -24.11
C GLY A 34 -17.04 14.97 -22.72
N ALA A 35 -17.07 16.28 -22.46
CA ALA A 35 -16.84 16.83 -21.14
C ALA A 35 -17.94 16.36 -20.17
N VAL A 36 -17.54 15.94 -18.98
CA VAL A 36 -18.41 15.52 -17.87
C VAL A 36 -17.94 16.17 -16.57
N GLU A 37 -18.77 16.11 -15.52
CA GLU A 37 -18.31 16.45 -14.17
C GLU A 37 -17.06 15.64 -13.84
N SER A 38 -15.97 16.34 -13.53
CA SER A 38 -14.65 15.72 -13.51
C SER A 38 -14.29 15.14 -12.15
N ALA A 39 -14.74 15.74 -11.04
CA ALA A 39 -14.16 15.49 -9.73
C ALA A 39 -15.19 15.27 -8.60
N PRO A 40 -15.10 14.15 -7.86
CA PRO A 40 -15.94 13.90 -6.69
C PRO A 40 -15.36 14.53 -5.41
N GLU A 41 -15.59 15.84 -5.22
CA GLU A 41 -14.97 16.59 -4.11
C GLU A 41 -15.34 16.07 -2.71
N GLN A 42 -16.52 15.45 -2.55
CA GLN A 42 -17.03 14.98 -1.26
C GLN A 42 -16.59 13.55 -0.89
N MET A 43 -15.97 12.80 -1.81
CA MET A 43 -15.62 11.39 -1.57
C MET A 43 -14.33 11.29 -0.76
N GLU A 44 -14.28 10.43 0.26
CA GLU A 44 -13.14 10.38 1.19
C GLU A 44 -12.25 9.14 0.98
N THR A 45 -12.66 8.20 0.14
CA THR A 45 -11.91 6.99 -0.19
C THR A 45 -11.85 6.70 -1.69
N LEU A 46 -10.88 5.89 -2.12
CA LEU A 46 -10.73 5.52 -3.53
C LEU A 46 -11.92 4.68 -4.03
N GLN A 47 -12.48 3.83 -3.16
CA GLN A 47 -13.68 3.05 -3.44
C GLN A 47 -14.87 3.98 -3.73
N GLN A 48 -15.07 5.00 -2.88
CA GLN A 48 -16.11 5.99 -3.06
C GLN A 48 -15.93 6.82 -4.36
N VAL A 49 -14.69 7.16 -4.71
CA VAL A 49 -14.39 7.82 -6.00
C VAL A 49 -14.83 6.94 -7.18
N LEU A 50 -14.46 5.65 -7.18
CA LEU A 50 -14.89 4.73 -8.24
C LEU A 50 -16.41 4.55 -8.28
N ASP A 51 -17.05 4.41 -7.12
CA ASP A 51 -18.50 4.24 -7.01
C ASP A 51 -19.26 5.48 -7.49
N TRP A 52 -18.72 6.68 -7.25
CA TRP A 52 -19.24 7.93 -7.80
C TRP A 52 -19.18 7.93 -9.33
N HIS A 53 -18.04 7.59 -9.93
CA HIS A 53 -17.93 7.50 -11.40
C HIS A 53 -18.85 6.44 -12.00
N VAL A 54 -19.07 5.31 -11.32
CA VAL A 54 -20.04 4.29 -11.75
C VAL A 54 -21.48 4.81 -11.67
N LYS A 55 -21.80 5.67 -10.71
CA LYS A 55 -23.12 6.28 -10.60
C LYS A 55 -23.35 7.33 -11.70
N GLU A 56 -22.40 8.24 -11.89
CA GLU A 56 -22.58 9.41 -12.77
C GLU A 56 -22.29 9.11 -14.25
N HIS A 57 -21.30 8.26 -14.55
CA HIS A 57 -20.91 7.94 -15.93
C HIS A 57 -20.36 6.50 -16.07
N PRO A 58 -21.20 5.49 -15.82
CA PRO A 58 -20.77 4.08 -15.70
C PRO A 58 -20.05 3.53 -16.94
N ASP A 59 -20.55 3.89 -18.12
CA ASP A 59 -20.11 3.32 -19.39
C ASP A 59 -19.01 4.16 -20.04
N ARG A 60 -18.58 5.26 -19.40
CA ARG A 60 -17.42 6.04 -19.83
C ARG A 60 -16.15 5.19 -19.70
N PRO A 61 -15.35 5.03 -20.77
CA PRO A 61 -14.05 4.38 -20.71
C PRO A 61 -13.10 5.15 -19.78
N HIS A 62 -12.48 4.43 -18.83
CA HIS A 62 -11.47 4.97 -17.94
C HIS A 62 -10.07 4.55 -18.36
N LEU A 63 -9.88 3.28 -18.72
CA LEU A 63 -8.56 2.73 -19.09
C LEU A 63 -8.54 2.26 -20.54
N TYR A 64 -7.47 2.59 -21.23
CA TYR A 64 -7.09 2.09 -22.55
C TYR A 64 -5.76 1.36 -22.42
N VAL A 65 -5.81 0.05 -22.16
CA VAL A 65 -4.64 -0.76 -21.80
C VAL A 65 -4.07 -1.44 -23.04
N TYR A 66 -2.86 -1.07 -23.42
CA TYR A 66 -2.10 -1.70 -24.50
C TYR A 66 -1.56 -3.05 -24.02
N GLN A 67 -2.09 -4.15 -24.57
CA GLN A 67 -1.58 -5.50 -24.32
C GLN A 67 -0.31 -5.78 -25.15
N ASN A 68 -0.29 -5.26 -26.37
CA ASN A 68 0.84 -5.28 -27.30
C ASN A 68 0.78 -4.00 -28.16
N ALA A 69 1.54 -3.94 -29.27
CA ALA A 69 1.60 -2.73 -30.10
C ALA A 69 0.24 -2.33 -30.69
N ASP A 70 -0.62 -3.32 -30.99
CA ASP A 70 -1.79 -3.12 -31.85
C ASP A 70 -3.12 -3.44 -31.14
N GLN A 71 -3.06 -3.99 -29.92
CA GLN A 71 -4.24 -4.39 -29.15
C GLN A 71 -4.41 -3.51 -27.91
N VAL A 72 -5.47 -2.69 -27.95
CA VAL A 72 -5.90 -1.85 -26.83
C VAL A 72 -7.18 -2.43 -26.22
N THR A 73 -7.18 -2.66 -24.91
CA THR A 73 -8.41 -3.02 -24.17
C THR A 73 -9.00 -1.79 -23.51
N GLU A 74 -10.25 -1.50 -23.81
CA GLU A 74 -11.01 -0.45 -23.16
C GLU A 74 -11.72 -1.00 -21.91
N ILE A 75 -11.60 -0.29 -20.78
CA ILE A 75 -12.27 -0.65 -19.52
C ILE A 75 -13.03 0.58 -19.03
N SER A 76 -14.36 0.46 -18.94
CA SER A 76 -15.22 1.48 -18.33
C SER A 76 -15.17 1.45 -16.81
N TYR A 77 -15.65 2.51 -16.15
CA TYR A 77 -15.77 2.53 -14.69
C TYR A 77 -16.61 1.36 -14.16
N ARG A 78 -17.74 1.06 -14.83
CA ARG A 78 -18.60 -0.09 -14.46
C ARG A 78 -17.84 -1.40 -14.57
N ALA A 79 -17.12 -1.62 -15.69
CA ALA A 79 -16.35 -2.85 -15.89
C ALA A 79 -15.24 -3.01 -14.85
N LEU A 80 -14.53 -1.92 -14.50
CA LEU A 80 -13.52 -1.92 -13.45
C LEU A 80 -14.11 -2.31 -12.10
N ARG A 81 -15.23 -1.70 -11.71
CA ARG A 81 -15.90 -1.97 -10.44
C ARG A 81 -16.45 -3.39 -10.34
N ASP A 82 -17.18 -3.84 -11.36
CA ASP A 82 -17.81 -5.16 -11.36
C ASP A 82 -16.76 -6.27 -11.23
N GLU A 83 -15.65 -6.13 -11.96
CA GLU A 83 -14.58 -7.10 -11.90
C GLU A 83 -13.81 -7.02 -10.58
N ALA A 84 -13.55 -5.82 -10.05
CA ALA A 84 -12.97 -5.64 -8.72
C ALA A 84 -13.82 -6.31 -7.62
N LEU A 85 -15.14 -6.16 -7.65
CA LEU A 85 -16.05 -6.80 -6.68
C LEU A 85 -16.03 -8.34 -6.77
N ARG A 86 -15.80 -8.91 -7.96
CA ARG A 86 -15.59 -10.37 -8.11
C ARG A 86 -14.27 -10.79 -7.47
N ILE A 87 -13.20 -10.03 -7.66
CA ILE A 87 -11.92 -10.29 -7.00
C ILE A 87 -12.04 -10.17 -5.48
N ALA A 88 -12.74 -9.15 -4.97
CA ALA A 88 -13.02 -8.99 -3.55
C ALA A 88 -13.75 -10.21 -2.97
N SER A 89 -14.79 -10.70 -3.66
CA SER A 89 -15.52 -11.92 -3.30
C SER A 89 -14.61 -13.15 -3.22
N GLY A 90 -13.71 -13.31 -4.20
CA GLY A 90 -12.70 -14.37 -4.19
C GLY A 90 -11.75 -14.27 -3.00
N LEU A 91 -11.28 -13.06 -2.66
CA LEU A 91 -10.40 -12.81 -1.52
C LEU A 91 -11.09 -13.10 -0.18
N VAL A 92 -12.34 -12.67 0.00
CA VAL A 92 -13.12 -12.94 1.23
C VAL A 92 -13.32 -14.44 1.43
N LYS A 93 -13.54 -15.20 0.34
CA LYS A 93 -13.60 -16.68 0.42
C LYS A 93 -12.28 -17.34 0.80
N GLN A 94 -11.15 -16.67 0.60
CA GLN A 94 -9.84 -17.07 1.11
C GLN A 94 -9.61 -16.62 2.57
N ASP A 95 -10.68 -16.29 3.30
CA ASP A 95 -10.67 -15.82 4.69
C ASP A 95 -9.81 -14.57 4.90
N VAL A 96 -9.72 -13.70 3.88
CA VAL A 96 -9.11 -12.37 4.01
C VAL A 96 -9.99 -11.48 4.88
N GLU A 97 -9.35 -10.74 5.78
CA GLU A 97 -10.02 -9.84 6.72
C GLU A 97 -9.59 -8.39 6.47
N PRO A 98 -10.42 -7.42 6.88
CA PRO A 98 -10.05 -6.01 6.81
C PRO A 98 -8.69 -5.73 7.45
N GLY A 99 -7.89 -4.85 6.83
CA GLY A 99 -6.56 -4.46 7.27
C GLY A 99 -5.43 -5.45 6.95
N GLN A 100 -5.72 -6.60 6.34
CA GLN A 100 -4.67 -7.56 5.96
C GLN A 100 -3.98 -7.15 4.65
N CYS A 101 -2.66 -7.34 4.59
CA CYS A 101 -1.87 -7.01 3.41
C CYS A 101 -1.95 -8.10 2.33
N ILE A 102 -2.19 -7.68 1.08
CA ILE A 102 -2.27 -8.55 -0.10
C ILE A 102 -1.28 -8.02 -1.14
N ALA A 103 -0.29 -8.84 -1.51
CA ALA A 103 0.69 -8.43 -2.49
C ALA A 103 0.17 -8.60 -3.91
N ILE A 104 0.45 -7.61 -4.76
CA ILE A 104 0.14 -7.65 -6.19
C ILE A 104 1.48 -7.73 -6.94
N MET A 105 1.78 -8.87 -7.53
CA MET A 105 2.92 -9.07 -8.42
C MET A 105 2.44 -9.32 -9.84
N LEU A 106 1.77 -8.30 -10.39
CA LEU A 106 1.22 -8.32 -11.75
C LEU A 106 1.91 -7.26 -12.61
N PRO A 107 2.11 -7.50 -13.91
CA PRO A 107 2.52 -6.45 -14.83
C PRO A 107 1.40 -5.41 -15.00
N THR A 108 1.72 -4.26 -15.59
CA THR A 108 0.71 -3.29 -16.05
C THR A 108 -0.22 -3.99 -17.03
N SER A 109 -1.43 -4.31 -16.58
CA SER A 109 -2.42 -5.14 -17.27
C SER A 109 -3.79 -4.92 -16.65
N ASN A 110 -4.85 -5.35 -17.33
CA ASN A 110 -6.24 -5.26 -16.85
C ASN A 110 -6.38 -5.86 -15.44
N ASP A 111 -5.78 -7.04 -15.25
CA ASP A 111 -5.80 -7.80 -14.01
C ASP A 111 -5.14 -7.07 -12.84
N TYR A 112 -4.17 -6.18 -13.08
CA TYR A 112 -3.62 -5.31 -12.03
C TYR A 112 -4.68 -4.38 -11.47
N PHE A 113 -5.39 -3.66 -12.34
CA PHE A 113 -6.39 -2.67 -11.96
C PHE A 113 -7.57 -3.32 -11.22
N TYR A 114 -8.04 -4.47 -11.71
CA TYR A 114 -9.08 -5.27 -11.06
C TYR A 114 -8.62 -5.77 -9.68
N SER A 115 -7.38 -6.25 -9.58
CA SER A 115 -6.83 -6.74 -8.30
C SER A 115 -6.68 -5.63 -7.28
N PHE A 116 -6.18 -4.46 -7.68
CA PHE A 116 -5.97 -3.34 -6.78
C PHE A 116 -7.29 -2.89 -6.13
N PHE A 117 -8.32 -2.62 -6.93
CA PHE A 117 -9.64 -2.26 -6.39
C PHE A 117 -10.32 -3.44 -5.68
N GLY A 118 -10.13 -4.68 -6.15
CA GLY A 118 -10.71 -5.85 -5.47
C GLY A 118 -10.15 -6.06 -4.07
N ILE A 119 -8.88 -5.73 -3.84
CA ILE A 119 -8.28 -5.72 -2.50
C ILE A 119 -8.90 -4.60 -1.64
N LEU A 120 -9.08 -3.41 -2.20
CA LEU A 120 -9.72 -2.28 -1.50
C LEU A 120 -11.19 -2.57 -1.13
N PHE A 121 -11.97 -3.18 -2.02
CA PHE A 121 -13.36 -3.59 -1.75
C PHE A 121 -13.45 -4.76 -0.76
N ALA A 122 -12.38 -5.55 -0.59
CA ALA A 122 -12.25 -6.51 0.49
C ALA A 122 -11.77 -5.86 1.81
N ARG A 123 -11.57 -4.53 1.83
CA ARG A 123 -10.97 -3.73 2.92
C ARG A 123 -9.58 -4.19 3.33
N ALA A 124 -8.88 -4.83 2.42
CA ALA A 124 -7.49 -5.25 2.59
C ALA A 124 -6.54 -4.18 2.03
N ILE A 125 -5.26 -4.31 2.35
CA ILE A 125 -4.22 -3.33 2.00
C ILE A 125 -3.40 -3.88 0.82
N PRO A 126 -3.49 -3.28 -0.38
CA PRO A 126 -2.63 -3.63 -1.51
C PRO A 126 -1.17 -3.36 -1.20
N VAL A 127 -0.30 -4.28 -1.61
CA VAL A 127 1.16 -4.13 -1.56
C VAL A 127 1.72 -4.39 -2.96
N PRO A 128 1.80 -3.37 -3.82
CA PRO A 128 2.36 -3.50 -5.16
C PRO A 128 3.84 -3.91 -5.11
N ILE A 129 4.19 -4.96 -5.85
CA ILE A 129 5.57 -5.40 -6.08
C ILE A 129 5.75 -5.76 -7.56
N TYR A 130 6.99 -5.83 -8.03
CA TYR A 130 7.27 -6.00 -9.47
C TYR A 130 7.79 -7.40 -9.81
N PRO A 131 7.31 -8.05 -10.88
CA PRO A 131 7.86 -9.34 -11.29
C PRO A 131 9.36 -9.22 -11.64
N PRO A 132 10.15 -10.30 -11.49
CA PRO A 132 11.56 -10.29 -11.86
C PRO A 132 11.69 -9.99 -13.35
N ALA A 133 12.34 -8.87 -13.68
CA ALA A 133 12.54 -8.46 -15.07
C ALA A 133 13.67 -9.22 -15.78
N ARG A 134 14.55 -9.90 -15.03
CA ARG A 134 15.73 -10.59 -15.56
C ARG A 134 15.95 -11.94 -14.87
N PRO A 135 16.04 -13.06 -15.63
CA PRO A 135 16.31 -14.38 -15.07
C PRO A 135 17.64 -14.47 -14.28
N SER A 136 18.65 -13.70 -14.69
CA SER A 136 19.97 -13.70 -14.05
C SER A 136 20.02 -13.06 -12.66
N GLN A 137 18.98 -12.31 -12.27
CA GLN A 137 18.89 -11.58 -11.00
C GLN A 137 17.77 -12.11 -10.10
N ILE A 138 17.26 -13.31 -10.38
CA ILE A 138 16.15 -13.91 -9.64
C ILE A 138 16.47 -14.02 -8.14
N GLU A 139 17.66 -14.48 -7.74
CA GLU A 139 18.01 -14.63 -6.32
C GLU A 139 17.94 -13.31 -5.53
N ASP A 140 18.58 -12.25 -6.03
CA ASP A 140 18.60 -10.93 -5.39
C ASP A 140 17.22 -10.28 -5.38
N HIS A 141 16.48 -10.45 -6.47
CA HIS A 141 15.11 -9.98 -6.60
C HIS A 141 14.18 -10.65 -5.58
N LEU A 142 14.28 -11.98 -5.44
CA LEU A 142 13.50 -12.76 -4.48
C LEU A 142 13.87 -12.44 -3.03
N LYS A 143 15.16 -12.30 -2.70
CA LYS A 143 15.58 -11.89 -1.34
C LYS A 143 15.00 -10.53 -0.95
N ARG A 144 15.00 -9.56 -1.87
CA ARG A 144 14.40 -8.24 -1.66
C ARG A 144 12.90 -8.34 -1.45
N HIS A 145 12.23 -9.09 -2.32
CA HIS A 145 10.79 -9.31 -2.23
C HIS A 145 10.40 -10.03 -0.95
N ALA A 146 11.16 -11.04 -0.51
CA ALA A 146 10.93 -11.70 0.76
C ALA A 146 10.95 -10.70 1.93
N ARG A 147 11.88 -9.73 1.95
CA ARG A 147 11.91 -8.68 2.98
C ARG A 147 10.67 -7.78 2.94
N ILE A 148 10.25 -7.35 1.75
CA ILE A 148 9.01 -6.56 1.55
C ILE A 148 7.81 -7.33 2.11
N LEU A 149 7.63 -8.57 1.66
CA LEU A 149 6.50 -9.43 1.98
C LEU A 149 6.48 -9.83 3.48
N GLN A 150 7.65 -10.01 4.10
CA GLN A 150 7.79 -10.25 5.53
C GLN A 150 7.42 -9.02 6.36
N ASN A 151 7.92 -7.83 6.00
CA ASN A 151 7.63 -6.58 6.71
C ASN A 151 6.13 -6.25 6.65
N SER A 152 5.50 -6.39 5.48
CA SER A 152 4.05 -6.17 5.31
C SER A 152 3.21 -7.32 5.86
N GLN A 153 3.80 -8.44 6.27
CA GLN A 153 3.09 -9.66 6.68
C GLN A 153 2.00 -10.09 5.69
N VAL A 154 2.36 -10.10 4.41
CA VAL A 154 1.41 -10.41 3.34
C VAL A 154 0.76 -11.77 3.58
N ARG A 155 -0.57 -11.80 3.46
CA ARG A 155 -1.38 -13.01 3.60
C ARG A 155 -1.55 -13.75 2.29
N ILE A 156 -1.81 -13.03 1.20
CA ILE A 156 -1.99 -13.59 -0.14
C ILE A 156 -1.10 -12.84 -1.13
N LEU A 157 -0.47 -13.58 -2.02
CA LEU A 157 0.28 -13.04 -3.16
C LEU A 157 -0.50 -13.33 -4.45
N ILE A 158 -0.96 -12.28 -5.12
CA ILE A 158 -1.59 -12.34 -6.44
C ILE A 158 -0.49 -12.23 -7.49
N THR A 159 -0.46 -13.18 -8.43
CA THR A 159 0.59 -13.28 -9.46
C THR A 159 0.03 -13.82 -10.77
N VAL A 160 0.81 -13.73 -11.84
CA VAL A 160 0.48 -14.35 -13.14
C VAL A 160 0.80 -15.84 -13.12
N SER A 161 0.12 -16.63 -13.97
CA SER A 161 0.25 -18.09 -14.02
C SER A 161 1.71 -18.54 -14.24
N GLU A 162 2.43 -17.82 -15.10
CA GLU A 162 3.82 -18.08 -15.48
C GLU A 162 4.79 -17.85 -14.30
N ALA A 163 4.48 -16.88 -13.44
CA ALA A 163 5.29 -16.54 -12.27
C ALA A 163 4.85 -17.27 -11.00
N LYS A 164 3.78 -18.08 -11.05
CA LYS A 164 3.25 -18.79 -9.89
C LYS A 164 4.24 -19.78 -9.26
N PRO A 165 5.01 -20.62 -10.00
CA PRO A 165 6.00 -21.51 -9.40
C PRO A 165 7.08 -20.73 -8.63
N LEU A 166 7.57 -19.63 -9.20
CA LEU A 166 8.54 -18.75 -8.56
C LEU A 166 7.97 -18.08 -7.30
N SER A 167 6.71 -17.66 -7.37
CA SER A 167 5.97 -17.07 -6.24
C SER A 167 5.74 -18.07 -5.11
N GLN A 168 5.59 -19.36 -5.42
CA GLN A 168 5.52 -20.41 -4.40
C GLN A 168 6.85 -20.56 -3.65
N LEU A 169 8.00 -20.31 -4.29
CA LEU A 169 9.29 -20.26 -3.58
C LEU A 169 9.34 -19.12 -2.56
N LEU A 170 8.77 -17.95 -2.88
CA LEU A 170 8.65 -16.84 -1.90
C LEU A 170 7.83 -17.25 -0.68
N ARG A 171 6.75 -18.02 -0.87
CA ARG A 171 5.94 -18.56 0.24
C ARG A 171 6.75 -19.44 1.20
N LEU A 172 7.83 -20.09 0.74
CA LEU A 172 8.74 -20.84 1.61
C LEU A 172 9.52 -19.93 2.57
N GLN A 173 9.85 -18.73 2.12
CA GLN A 173 10.65 -17.76 2.88
C GLN A 173 9.79 -16.80 3.71
N VAL A 174 8.51 -16.68 3.38
CA VAL A 174 7.58 -15.73 4.00
C VAL A 174 6.40 -16.48 4.63
N PRO A 175 6.49 -16.87 5.92
CA PRO A 175 5.49 -17.71 6.56
C PRO A 175 4.08 -17.11 6.67
N SER A 176 3.94 -15.78 6.53
CA SER A 176 2.64 -15.11 6.53
C SER A 176 1.81 -15.43 5.28
N ILE A 177 2.46 -15.82 4.17
CA ILE A 177 1.78 -16.11 2.91
C ILE A 177 1.02 -17.45 3.02
N GLN A 178 -0.29 -17.33 3.17
CA GLN A 178 -1.21 -18.46 3.25
C GLN A 178 -1.53 -19.02 1.86
N ALA A 179 -1.61 -18.16 0.84
CA ALA A 179 -1.91 -18.59 -0.53
C ALA A 179 -1.14 -17.75 -1.58
N VAL A 180 -0.80 -18.41 -2.68
CA VAL A 180 -0.34 -17.76 -3.92
C VAL A 180 -1.40 -18.08 -4.96
N VAL A 181 -2.04 -17.04 -5.49
CA VAL A 181 -3.22 -17.16 -6.35
C VAL A 181 -3.04 -16.38 -7.64
N THR A 182 -3.78 -16.75 -8.66
CA THR A 182 -3.93 -15.95 -9.88
C THR A 182 -5.29 -15.26 -9.92
N VAL A 183 -5.44 -14.25 -10.76
CA VAL A 183 -6.74 -13.56 -10.95
C VAL A 183 -7.84 -14.51 -11.43
N PRO A 184 -7.61 -15.41 -12.41
CA PRO A 184 -8.60 -16.43 -12.79
C PRO A 184 -9.07 -17.31 -11.62
N GLU A 185 -8.18 -17.68 -10.70
CA GLU A 185 -8.53 -18.50 -9.53
C GLU A 185 -9.43 -17.72 -8.55
N LEU A 186 -9.16 -16.44 -8.35
CA LEU A 186 -10.02 -15.57 -7.53
C LEU A 186 -11.41 -15.38 -8.17
N ARG A 187 -11.46 -15.20 -9.49
CA ARG A 187 -12.72 -15.14 -10.25
C ARG A 187 -13.55 -16.40 -10.09
N GLN A 188 -12.92 -17.57 -10.28
CA GLN A 188 -13.60 -18.86 -10.16
C GLN A 188 -14.09 -19.10 -8.74
N ALA A 189 -13.33 -18.66 -7.74
CA ALA A 189 -13.72 -18.77 -6.36
C ALA A 189 -14.94 -17.90 -6.03
N ALA A 190 -15.20 -16.77 -6.70
CA ALA A 190 -16.25 -15.82 -6.33
C ALA A 190 -17.67 -16.44 -6.26
N SER A 191 -18.53 -15.95 -5.36
CA SER A 191 -19.96 -16.33 -5.27
C SER A 191 -20.92 -15.28 -5.84
N GLY A 192 -20.37 -14.21 -6.43
CA GLY A 192 -21.08 -12.98 -6.79
C GLY A 192 -20.31 -11.75 -6.32
N PRO A 193 -20.66 -10.54 -6.78
CA PRO A 193 -20.03 -9.29 -6.32
C PRO A 193 -20.19 -9.12 -4.82
N LEU A 194 -19.13 -8.75 -4.11
CA LEU A 194 -19.17 -8.51 -2.66
C LEU A 194 -18.26 -7.33 -2.29
N SER A 195 -18.78 -6.42 -1.46
CA SER A 195 -18.02 -5.42 -0.74
C SER A 195 -18.10 -5.71 0.76
N THR A 196 -17.01 -5.52 1.51
CA THR A 196 -16.97 -5.75 2.97
C THR A 196 -17.27 -4.48 3.79
N GLY A 197 -18.00 -3.54 3.20
CA GLY A 197 -18.36 -2.24 3.79
C GLY A 197 -17.40 -1.12 3.41
N ASP A 198 -17.68 0.08 3.90
CA ASP A 198 -16.91 1.27 3.56
C ASP A 198 -15.62 1.36 4.38
N ALA A 199 -14.54 1.78 3.71
CA ALA A 199 -13.30 2.18 4.37
C ALA A 199 -13.45 3.60 4.95
N GLN A 200 -12.66 3.91 5.97
CA GLN A 200 -12.55 5.27 6.49
C GLN A 200 -11.41 6.02 5.79
N SER A 201 -11.48 7.34 5.78
CA SER A 201 -10.43 8.20 5.21
C SER A 201 -9.05 7.98 5.86
N SER A 202 -9.03 7.63 7.15
CA SER A 202 -7.83 7.29 7.91
C SER A 202 -7.30 5.87 7.69
N ASP A 203 -8.06 4.99 7.01
CA ASP A 203 -7.60 3.64 6.73
C ASP A 203 -6.44 3.68 5.73
N ILE A 204 -5.47 2.78 5.89
CA ILE A 204 -4.35 2.61 4.95
C ILE A 204 -4.91 2.12 3.62
N ALA A 205 -4.80 2.95 2.59
CA ALA A 205 -5.22 2.62 1.24
C ALA A 205 -4.24 1.64 0.58
N PHE A 206 -2.93 1.84 0.71
CA PHE A 206 -1.93 0.87 0.26
C PHE A 206 -0.55 1.13 0.89
N LEU A 207 0.38 0.17 0.73
CA LEU A 207 1.78 0.33 1.12
C LEU A 207 2.68 0.52 -0.10
N GLN A 208 3.33 1.69 -0.19
CA GLN A 208 4.33 1.94 -1.22
C GLN A 208 5.71 1.58 -0.69
N TYR A 209 6.31 0.51 -1.21
CA TYR A 209 7.68 0.16 -0.83
C TYR A 209 8.70 0.96 -1.63
N THR A 210 9.66 1.56 -0.91
CA THR A 210 10.82 2.24 -1.49
C THR A 210 12.08 1.43 -1.21
N SER A 211 13.10 1.58 -2.07
CA SER A 211 14.32 0.77 -1.99
C SER A 211 15.16 1.01 -0.72
N GLY A 212 14.94 2.13 -0.02
CA GLY A 212 15.68 2.53 1.18
C GLY A 212 17.18 2.78 0.90
N SER A 213 17.78 3.79 1.54
CA SER A 213 19.22 4.05 1.39
C SER A 213 20.11 2.95 1.98
N THR A 214 19.58 2.16 2.92
CA THR A 214 20.30 1.11 3.68
C THR A 214 20.09 -0.30 3.12
N GLY A 215 19.44 -0.44 1.96
CA GLY A 215 19.13 -1.74 1.34
C GLY A 215 18.01 -2.55 2.00
N ASN A 216 17.44 -2.06 3.12
CA ASN A 216 16.23 -2.61 3.72
C ASN A 216 15.00 -1.85 3.21
N PRO A 217 14.01 -2.53 2.58
CA PRO A 217 12.81 -1.89 2.06
C PRO A 217 12.04 -1.16 3.16
N LYS A 218 11.58 0.05 2.87
CA LYS A 218 10.68 0.80 3.76
C LYS A 218 9.29 0.82 3.12
N GLY A 219 8.26 0.40 3.85
CA GLY A 219 6.88 0.48 3.38
C GLY A 219 6.25 1.79 3.83
N VAL A 220 6.09 2.76 2.95
CA VAL A 220 5.38 4.00 3.25
C VAL A 220 3.89 3.68 3.37
N ALA A 221 3.30 3.96 4.54
CA ALA A 221 1.87 3.76 4.77
C ALA A 221 1.10 4.97 4.26
N LEU A 222 0.27 4.78 3.23
CA LEU A 222 -0.52 5.85 2.62
C LEU A 222 -1.99 5.61 2.91
N THR A 223 -2.62 6.54 3.62
CA THR A 223 -4.06 6.51 3.91
C THR A 223 -4.86 7.05 2.72
N HIS A 224 -6.16 6.76 2.68
CA HIS A 224 -7.05 7.34 1.67
C HIS A 224 -7.00 8.88 1.67
N ALA A 225 -6.98 9.48 2.87
CA ALA A 225 -6.88 10.92 3.05
C ALA A 225 -5.58 11.49 2.45
N ASN A 226 -4.43 10.85 2.68
CA ASN A 226 -3.15 11.32 2.13
C ASN A 226 -3.17 11.37 0.60
N LEU A 227 -3.66 10.28 -0.02
CA LEU A 227 -3.69 10.12 -1.46
C LEU A 227 -4.63 11.13 -2.12
N LEU A 228 -5.86 11.24 -1.62
CA LEU A 228 -6.85 12.16 -2.19
C LEU A 228 -6.45 13.62 -1.97
N ALA A 229 -5.81 13.96 -0.85
CA ALA A 229 -5.26 15.30 -0.66
C ALA A 229 -4.22 15.64 -1.74
N ASN A 230 -3.35 14.69 -2.10
CA ASN A 230 -2.32 14.91 -3.11
C ASN A 230 -2.93 15.03 -4.52
N VAL A 231 -3.79 14.07 -4.89
CA VAL A 231 -4.44 14.02 -6.20
C VAL A 231 -5.26 15.28 -6.47
N ARG A 232 -6.09 15.72 -5.51
CA ARG A 232 -6.90 16.94 -5.61
C ARG A 232 -6.05 18.17 -5.86
N THR A 233 -4.98 18.30 -5.09
CA THR A 233 -4.14 19.50 -5.12
C THR A 233 -3.34 19.56 -6.41
N MET A 234 -2.75 18.44 -6.84
CA MET A 234 -2.09 18.34 -8.14
C MET A 234 -3.06 18.71 -9.28
N GLY A 235 -4.25 18.11 -9.28
CA GLY A 235 -5.28 18.37 -10.28
C GLY A 235 -5.70 19.83 -10.39
N ARG A 236 -5.85 20.52 -9.25
CA ARG A 236 -6.15 21.96 -9.21
C ARG A 236 -5.01 22.79 -9.80
N VAL A 237 -3.76 22.50 -9.44
CA VAL A 237 -2.58 23.24 -9.96
C VAL A 237 -2.44 23.08 -11.46
N VAL A 238 -2.68 21.87 -11.98
CA VAL A 238 -2.48 21.57 -13.40
C VAL A 238 -3.73 21.82 -14.25
N CYS A 239 -4.82 22.29 -13.61
CA CYS A 239 -6.14 22.49 -14.20
C CYS A 239 -6.63 21.22 -14.93
N ALA A 240 -6.57 20.08 -14.25
CA ALA A 240 -7.00 18.79 -14.78
C ALA A 240 -8.53 18.71 -14.86
N ASP A 241 -9.05 18.30 -16.02
CA ASP A 241 -10.47 18.06 -16.23
C ASP A 241 -10.74 16.86 -17.14
N SER A 242 -12.02 16.51 -17.33
CA SER A 242 -12.44 15.33 -18.07
C SER A 242 -12.21 15.40 -19.60
N THR A 243 -11.69 16.51 -20.12
CA THR A 243 -11.31 16.69 -21.53
C THR A 243 -9.84 16.36 -21.80
N ASP A 244 -9.01 16.26 -20.75
CA ASP A 244 -7.65 15.79 -20.88
C ASP A 244 -7.61 14.32 -21.35
N VAL A 245 -6.47 13.91 -21.91
CA VAL A 245 -6.14 12.50 -22.19
C VAL A 245 -4.78 12.21 -21.59
N PHE A 246 -4.74 11.29 -20.63
CA PHE A 246 -3.52 10.95 -19.92
C PHE A 246 -2.82 9.79 -20.62
N VAL A 247 -1.55 9.93 -20.98
CA VAL A 247 -0.76 8.85 -21.59
C VAL A 247 0.37 8.46 -20.64
N SER A 248 0.53 7.16 -20.38
CA SER A 248 1.60 6.67 -19.53
C SER A 248 2.11 5.30 -19.94
N TRP A 249 3.39 5.07 -19.71
CA TRP A 249 4.00 3.73 -19.69
C TRP A 249 4.61 3.43 -18.32
N LEU A 250 4.44 4.35 -17.37
CA LEU A 250 5.05 4.23 -16.06
C LEU A 250 4.47 3.03 -15.33
N PRO A 251 5.33 2.29 -14.61
CA PRO A 251 4.87 1.15 -13.86
C PRO A 251 3.89 1.54 -12.76
N VAL A 252 2.74 0.86 -12.73
CA VAL A 252 1.70 1.04 -11.70
C VAL A 252 2.08 0.50 -10.32
N TYR A 253 3.31 -0.01 -10.15
CA TYR A 253 3.91 -0.40 -8.86
C TYR A 253 4.90 0.65 -8.33
N HIS A 254 5.07 1.77 -9.03
CA HIS A 254 5.76 2.97 -8.55
C HIS A 254 4.76 4.10 -8.31
N ASP A 255 5.08 4.98 -7.37
CA ASP A 255 4.26 6.13 -6.95
C ASP A 255 3.80 7.02 -8.11
N MET A 256 4.70 7.42 -9.00
CA MET A 256 4.39 8.30 -10.14
C MET A 256 3.41 7.67 -11.13
N GLY A 257 3.52 6.36 -11.37
CA GLY A 257 2.62 5.61 -12.25
C GLY A 257 1.33 5.14 -11.57
N LEU A 258 1.34 4.92 -10.26
CA LEU A 258 0.16 4.48 -9.52
C LEU A 258 -0.72 5.66 -9.12
N ILE A 259 -0.14 6.62 -8.39
CA ILE A 259 -0.87 7.75 -7.83
C ILE A 259 -0.97 8.87 -8.86
N GLY A 260 0.17 9.29 -9.41
CA GLY A 260 0.24 10.44 -10.31
C GLY A 260 -0.60 10.25 -11.57
N THR A 261 -0.44 9.10 -12.24
CA THR A 261 -1.18 8.84 -13.48
C THR A 261 -2.54 8.19 -13.21
N TRP A 262 -2.61 7.02 -12.57
CA TRP A 262 -3.88 6.29 -12.47
C TRP A 262 -4.88 6.92 -11.49
N PHE A 263 -4.48 7.25 -10.26
CA PHE A 263 -5.43 7.90 -9.33
C PHE A 263 -5.75 9.32 -9.74
N GLY A 264 -4.78 10.06 -10.28
CA GLY A 264 -5.02 11.37 -10.90
C GLY A 264 -6.07 11.28 -12.01
N SER A 265 -5.90 10.34 -12.94
CA SER A 265 -6.85 10.17 -14.04
C SER A 265 -8.22 9.71 -13.56
N LEU A 266 -8.25 8.77 -12.61
CA LEU A 266 -9.48 8.27 -12.00
C LEU A 266 -10.26 9.44 -11.41
N TYR A 267 -9.66 10.19 -10.49
CA TYR A 267 -10.33 11.26 -9.76
C TYR A 267 -10.88 12.37 -10.66
N HIS A 268 -10.21 12.68 -11.77
CA HIS A 268 -10.59 13.79 -12.67
C HIS A 268 -11.42 13.35 -13.91
N ALA A 269 -11.92 12.11 -13.91
CA ALA A 269 -12.64 11.50 -15.04
C ALA A 269 -11.87 11.53 -16.38
N ILE A 270 -10.54 11.50 -16.30
CA ILE A 270 -9.62 11.53 -17.45
C ILE A 270 -9.42 10.10 -17.95
N PRO A 271 -9.60 9.82 -19.26
CA PRO A 271 -9.20 8.55 -19.83
C PRO A 271 -7.68 8.37 -19.76
N LEU A 272 -7.24 7.25 -19.17
CA LEU A 272 -5.84 6.87 -19.09
C LEU A 272 -5.49 5.84 -20.17
N VAL A 273 -4.65 6.27 -21.10
CA VAL A 273 -3.95 5.42 -22.05
C VAL A 273 -2.69 4.89 -21.40
N ILE A 274 -2.60 3.56 -21.25
CA ILE A 274 -1.47 2.95 -20.55
C ILE A 274 -0.89 1.73 -21.26
N MET A 275 0.43 1.65 -21.28
CA MET A 275 1.19 0.49 -21.76
C MET A 275 2.19 0.01 -20.70
N SER A 276 2.71 -1.21 -20.87
CA SER A 276 3.74 -1.71 -19.95
C SER A 276 5.08 -0.99 -20.18
N PRO A 277 5.91 -0.82 -19.13
CA PRO A 277 7.25 -0.25 -19.28
C PRO A 277 8.13 -1.03 -20.27
N LEU A 278 7.92 -2.35 -20.41
CA LEU A 278 8.64 -3.19 -21.36
C LEU A 278 8.31 -2.84 -22.82
N LEU A 279 7.05 -2.48 -23.10
CA LEU A 279 6.64 -2.03 -24.44
C LEU A 279 7.32 -0.70 -24.82
N PHE A 280 7.46 0.22 -23.86
CA PHE A 280 8.21 1.47 -24.05
C PHE A 280 9.71 1.21 -24.22
N LEU A 281 10.34 0.47 -23.30
CA LEU A 281 11.79 0.22 -23.33
C LEU A 281 12.25 -0.52 -24.58
N SER A 282 11.39 -1.37 -25.17
CA SER A 282 11.69 -2.06 -26.44
C SER A 282 11.60 -1.14 -27.66
N LYS A 283 10.58 -0.27 -27.72
CA LYS A 283 10.37 0.70 -28.82
C LYS A 283 9.86 2.03 -28.25
N PRO A 284 10.76 2.98 -27.91
CA PRO A 284 10.40 4.23 -27.23
C PRO A 284 9.43 5.12 -28.02
N GLN A 285 9.47 5.05 -29.35
CA GLN A 285 8.57 5.77 -30.25
C GLN A 285 7.09 5.45 -30.01
N ARG A 286 6.76 4.28 -29.44
CA ARG A 286 5.38 3.91 -29.09
C ARG A 286 4.73 4.90 -28.12
N TRP A 287 5.51 5.48 -27.22
CA TRP A 287 5.00 6.49 -26.29
C TRP A 287 4.53 7.74 -27.03
N LEU A 288 5.35 8.23 -27.97
CA LEU A 288 5.03 9.41 -28.78
C LEU A 288 3.84 9.14 -29.70
N TRP A 289 3.79 7.96 -30.32
CA TRP A 289 2.66 7.55 -31.15
C TRP A 289 1.37 7.37 -30.35
N ALA A 290 1.42 6.88 -29.11
CA ALA A 290 0.23 6.85 -28.24
C ALA A 290 -0.29 8.27 -27.93
N ILE A 291 0.60 9.24 -27.70
CA ILE A 291 0.22 10.65 -27.55
C ILE A 291 -0.44 11.16 -28.84
N HIS A 292 0.14 10.88 -30.00
CA HIS A 292 -0.43 11.28 -31.29
C HIS A 292 -1.81 10.67 -31.55
N HIS A 293 -1.94 9.33 -31.48
CA HIS A 293 -3.17 8.62 -31.82
C HIS A 293 -4.35 9.00 -30.91
N HIS A 294 -4.08 9.17 -29.62
CA HIS A 294 -5.11 9.49 -28.63
C HIS A 294 -5.24 10.98 -28.35
N ARG A 295 -4.45 11.83 -29.02
CA ARG A 295 -4.35 13.27 -28.72
C ARG A 295 -4.05 13.55 -27.24
N GLY A 296 -3.07 12.81 -26.71
CA GLY A 296 -2.62 12.92 -25.33
C GLY A 296 -2.28 14.37 -24.95
N THR A 297 -2.74 14.79 -23.78
CA THR A 297 -2.51 16.14 -23.23
C THR A 297 -1.57 16.11 -22.03
N LEU A 298 -1.58 15.02 -21.25
CA LEU A 298 -0.80 14.85 -20.03
C LEU A 298 0.08 13.60 -20.11
N SER A 299 1.37 13.73 -19.80
CA SER A 299 2.25 12.57 -19.71
C SER A 299 3.50 12.86 -18.85
N PRO A 300 3.68 12.17 -17.71
CA PRO A 300 4.91 12.22 -16.92
C PRO A 300 5.92 11.18 -17.39
N ALA A 301 7.19 11.50 -17.23
CA ALA A 301 8.28 10.56 -17.40
C ALA A 301 9.52 10.97 -16.58
N PRO A 302 10.37 10.03 -16.15
CA PRO A 302 11.69 10.35 -15.64
C PRO A 302 12.63 10.84 -16.73
N ASN A 303 13.68 11.57 -16.34
CA ASN A 303 14.61 12.22 -17.25
C ASN A 303 15.20 11.25 -18.31
N PHE A 304 15.54 10.01 -17.92
CA PHE A 304 16.11 9.00 -18.81
C PHE A 304 15.21 8.65 -19.99
N ALA A 305 13.88 8.79 -19.85
CA ALA A 305 12.95 8.42 -20.90
C ALA A 305 13.04 9.37 -22.10
N TYR A 306 13.23 10.66 -21.82
CA TYR A 306 13.48 11.68 -22.83
C TYR A 306 14.82 11.42 -23.52
N GLU A 307 15.88 11.09 -22.76
CA GLU A 307 17.16 10.65 -23.34
C GLU A 307 17.00 9.41 -24.22
N LEU A 308 16.19 8.43 -23.79
CA LEU A 308 15.97 7.23 -24.58
C LEU A 308 15.33 7.58 -25.93
N CYS A 309 14.33 8.47 -25.94
CA CYS A 309 13.70 8.96 -27.17
C CYS A 309 14.71 9.69 -28.07
N ILE A 310 15.56 10.57 -27.50
CA ILE A 310 16.60 11.29 -28.26
C ILE A 310 17.63 10.35 -28.86
N ASN A 311 18.00 9.25 -28.18
CA ASN A 311 19.14 8.43 -28.60
C ASN A 311 18.74 7.16 -29.37
N LYS A 312 17.48 6.71 -29.31
CA LYS A 312 17.05 5.41 -29.86
C LYS A 312 16.06 5.45 -31.00
N ILE A 313 15.33 6.56 -31.16
CA ILE A 313 14.33 6.64 -32.22
C ILE A 313 14.99 7.16 -33.48
N ASP A 314 14.80 6.47 -34.60
CA ASP A 314 15.25 6.94 -35.90
C ASP A 314 14.25 7.94 -36.49
N ASP A 315 14.73 8.95 -37.24
CA ASP A 315 13.86 10.03 -37.75
C ASP A 315 12.78 9.52 -38.72
N ALA A 316 13.03 8.42 -39.43
CA ALA A 316 12.04 7.77 -40.31
C ALA A 316 10.84 7.19 -39.53
N GLU A 317 11.02 6.81 -38.26
CA GLU A 317 9.95 6.27 -37.41
C GLU A 317 9.04 7.37 -36.82
N LEU A 318 9.39 8.64 -37.05
CA LEU A 318 8.69 9.82 -36.55
C LEU A 318 7.95 10.56 -37.67
N GLU A 319 8.00 10.07 -38.91
CA GLU A 319 7.31 10.69 -40.03
C GLU A 319 5.78 10.73 -39.77
N GLY A 320 5.19 11.93 -39.88
CA GLY A 320 3.77 12.16 -39.59
C GLY A 320 3.40 12.32 -38.11
N LEU A 321 4.37 12.26 -37.18
CA LEU A 321 4.11 12.48 -35.76
C LEU A 321 3.65 13.92 -35.48
N ASP A 322 2.64 14.05 -34.63
CA ASP A 322 2.10 15.32 -34.14
C ASP A 322 1.92 15.26 -32.61
N LEU A 323 2.69 16.09 -31.91
CA LEU A 323 2.74 16.25 -30.46
C LEU A 323 2.11 17.57 -29.99
N SER A 324 1.44 18.31 -30.88
CA SER A 324 0.88 19.63 -30.57
C SER A 324 -0.18 19.62 -29.46
N THR A 325 -0.83 18.48 -29.20
CA THR A 325 -1.81 18.32 -28.12
C THR A 325 -1.19 18.16 -26.76
N TRP A 326 0.10 17.81 -26.69
CA TRP A 326 0.80 17.60 -25.42
C TRP A 326 0.90 18.95 -24.68
N ARG A 327 0.17 19.05 -23.57
CA ARG A 327 0.03 20.27 -22.77
C ARG A 327 1.04 20.31 -21.63
N LEU A 328 1.20 19.19 -20.91
CA LEU A 328 2.12 19.08 -19.77
C LEU A 328 2.93 17.78 -19.83
N SER A 329 4.25 17.94 -19.86
CA SER A 329 5.25 16.87 -19.88
C SER A 329 6.05 16.91 -18.58
N TRP A 330 5.60 16.21 -17.55
CA TRP A 330 6.27 16.24 -16.26
C TRP A 330 7.58 15.46 -16.29
N ASN A 331 8.69 16.09 -15.91
CA ASN A 331 10.00 15.46 -15.81
C ASN A 331 10.44 15.41 -14.34
N GLY A 332 10.52 14.22 -13.76
CA GLY A 332 10.80 14.07 -12.33
C GLY A 332 11.12 12.63 -11.91
N ALA A 333 11.07 12.37 -10.60
CA ALA A 333 11.48 11.11 -9.96
C ALA A 333 12.99 10.80 -9.96
N GLU A 334 13.80 11.53 -10.72
CA GLU A 334 15.27 11.50 -10.71
C GLU A 334 15.82 12.90 -11.01
N PRO A 335 17.12 13.16 -10.82
CA PRO A 335 17.72 14.44 -11.19
C PRO A 335 17.40 14.79 -12.65
N VAL A 336 16.86 15.98 -12.85
CA VAL A 336 16.45 16.48 -14.16
C VAL A 336 17.65 17.17 -14.80
N SER A 337 18.03 16.77 -16.02
CA SER A 337 19.19 17.33 -16.70
C SER A 337 18.81 18.53 -17.60
N PRO A 338 19.48 19.69 -17.43
CA PRO A 338 19.38 20.80 -18.36
C PRO A 338 19.73 20.44 -19.81
N SER A 339 20.67 19.50 -20.00
CA SER A 339 21.13 19.07 -21.33
C SER A 339 20.05 18.24 -22.02
N THR A 340 19.40 17.32 -21.29
CA THR A 340 18.28 16.52 -21.77
C THR A 340 17.10 17.39 -22.18
N ILE A 341 16.73 18.37 -21.35
CA ILE A 341 15.63 19.30 -21.65
C ILE A 341 15.88 20.00 -23.00
N ARG A 342 17.06 20.62 -23.18
CA ARG A 342 17.41 21.33 -24.42
C ARG A 342 17.36 20.41 -25.63
N ARG A 343 18.05 19.27 -25.58
CA ARG A 343 18.12 18.32 -26.72
C ARG A 343 16.76 17.72 -27.08
N PHE A 344 15.91 17.42 -26.09
CA PHE A 344 14.57 16.90 -26.34
C PHE A 344 13.69 17.97 -27.00
N THR A 345 13.63 19.15 -26.41
CA THR A 345 12.80 20.26 -26.91
C THR A 345 13.21 20.65 -28.33
N GLU A 346 14.50 20.78 -28.62
CA GLU A 346 15.02 21.07 -29.96
C GLU A 346 14.66 19.97 -30.97
N ARG A 347 14.89 18.69 -30.63
CA ARG A 347 14.65 17.57 -31.56
C ARG A 347 13.16 17.41 -31.92
N PHE A 348 12.27 17.56 -30.94
CA PHE A 348 10.84 17.27 -31.11
C PHE A 348 9.99 18.51 -31.45
N ALA A 349 10.58 19.71 -31.48
CA ALA A 349 9.90 20.94 -31.89
C ALA A 349 9.28 20.82 -33.30
N LYS A 350 9.97 20.17 -34.25
CA LYS A 350 9.46 19.96 -35.62
C LYS A 350 8.21 19.07 -35.70
N TYR A 351 7.91 18.33 -34.63
CA TYR A 351 6.70 17.50 -34.50
C TYR A 351 5.65 18.16 -33.60
N GLY A 352 5.75 19.46 -33.32
CA GLY A 352 4.75 20.23 -32.56
C GLY A 352 4.93 20.24 -31.05
N PHE A 353 6.01 19.64 -30.50
CA PHE A 353 6.32 19.74 -29.08
C PHE A 353 6.74 21.17 -28.72
N ARG A 354 6.02 21.80 -27.79
CA ARG A 354 6.33 23.17 -27.34
C ARG A 354 7.25 23.15 -26.12
N PRO A 355 8.36 23.90 -26.07
CA PRO A 355 9.29 23.86 -24.94
C PRO A 355 8.67 24.18 -23.57
N GLU A 356 7.63 25.02 -23.53
CA GLU A 356 6.89 25.40 -22.32
C GLU A 356 6.11 24.24 -21.71
N THR A 357 5.92 23.15 -22.46
CA THR A 357 5.22 21.95 -21.95
C THR A 357 6.13 21.10 -21.07
N MET A 358 7.45 21.21 -21.22
CA MET A 358 8.43 20.53 -20.38
C MET A 358 8.36 21.10 -18.97
N SER A 359 7.88 20.30 -18.02
CA SER A 359 7.56 20.75 -16.66
C SER A 359 8.34 19.92 -15.64
N PRO A 360 9.55 20.34 -15.24
CA PRO A 360 10.27 19.68 -14.15
C PRO A 360 9.48 19.74 -12.84
N VAL A 361 9.43 18.62 -12.11
CA VAL A 361 8.66 18.46 -10.86
C VAL A 361 9.45 17.67 -9.83
N TYR A 362 9.10 17.84 -8.55
CA TYR A 362 9.66 17.05 -7.46
C TYR A 362 8.58 16.40 -6.58
N GLY A 363 8.94 15.24 -6.05
CA GLY A 363 8.03 14.40 -5.30
C GLY A 363 8.69 13.11 -4.78
N LEU A 364 8.04 12.50 -3.80
CA LEU A 364 8.49 11.31 -3.09
C LEU A 364 7.29 10.55 -2.50
N ALA A 365 7.46 9.25 -2.30
CA ALA A 365 6.41 8.38 -1.73
C ALA A 365 5.93 8.85 -0.35
N GLU A 366 6.82 9.40 0.48
CA GLU A 366 6.49 9.96 1.81
C GLU A 366 5.52 11.16 1.73
N CYS A 367 5.41 11.83 0.57
CA CYS A 367 4.40 12.86 0.28
C CYS A 367 3.28 12.32 -0.63
N SER A 368 3.01 11.01 -0.57
CA SER A 368 2.20 10.27 -1.55
C SER A 368 2.88 10.20 -2.93
N VAL A 369 3.00 11.32 -3.66
CA VAL A 369 3.74 11.36 -4.92
C VAL A 369 4.31 12.73 -5.26
N GLY A 370 3.50 13.79 -5.32
CA GLY A 370 3.92 15.11 -5.79
C GLY A 370 4.10 16.11 -4.65
N LEU A 371 5.16 16.91 -4.68
CA LEU A 371 5.40 17.96 -3.68
C LEU A 371 5.51 19.36 -4.31
N THR A 372 6.25 19.50 -5.41
CA THR A 372 6.43 20.80 -6.09
C THR A 372 6.11 20.72 -7.58
N PHE A 373 5.41 21.75 -8.07
CA PHE A 373 4.95 21.87 -9.45
C PHE A 373 5.12 23.30 -9.96
N PRO A 374 5.41 23.51 -11.25
CA PRO A 374 5.25 24.82 -11.88
C PRO A 374 3.77 25.24 -11.79
N ILE A 375 3.52 26.46 -11.29
CA ILE A 375 2.17 26.99 -11.08
C ILE A 375 1.47 27.44 -12.37
N SER A 376 2.21 27.54 -13.48
CA SER A 376 1.71 27.89 -14.80
C SER A 376 2.59 27.25 -15.88
N VAL A 377 2.03 27.06 -17.07
CA VAL A 377 2.79 26.64 -18.26
C VAL A 377 3.84 27.72 -18.57
N ARG A 378 5.12 27.36 -18.55
CA ARG A 378 6.25 28.27 -18.75
C ARG A 378 7.47 27.47 -19.22
N LEU A 379 8.48 28.17 -19.76
CA LEU A 379 9.78 27.54 -20.03
C LEU A 379 10.41 26.99 -18.74
N PRO A 380 11.10 25.83 -18.81
CA PRO A 380 11.86 25.30 -17.68
C PRO A 380 12.81 26.34 -17.11
N LEU A 381 12.80 26.51 -15.80
CA LEU A 381 13.75 27.38 -15.10
C LEU A 381 15.05 26.63 -14.88
N ILE A 382 16.17 27.25 -15.28
CA ILE A 382 17.51 26.70 -15.11
C ILE A 382 18.36 27.80 -14.47
N GLU A 383 18.72 27.62 -13.19
CA GLU A 383 19.60 28.54 -12.49
C GLU A 383 21.05 28.23 -12.85
N ARG A 384 21.80 29.27 -13.24
CA ARG A 384 23.25 29.20 -13.45
C ARG A 384 23.92 29.74 -12.20
N ILE A 385 24.66 28.89 -11.49
CA ILE A 385 25.36 29.27 -10.26
C ILE A 385 26.86 29.01 -10.36
N ARG A 386 27.64 29.79 -9.62
CA ARG A 386 29.08 29.57 -9.48
C ARG A 386 29.35 28.28 -8.71
N ARG A 387 30.23 27.44 -9.23
CA ARG A 387 30.57 26.14 -8.66
C ARG A 387 31.24 26.24 -7.30
N GLU A 388 32.34 27.00 -7.22
CA GLU A 388 33.18 27.04 -6.00
C GLU A 388 32.40 27.49 -4.74
N PRO A 389 31.56 28.55 -4.77
CA PRO A 389 30.75 28.93 -3.62
C PRO A 389 29.70 27.88 -3.22
N MET A 390 29.16 27.14 -4.20
CA MET A 390 28.23 26.04 -3.91
C MET A 390 28.97 24.86 -3.25
N GLU A 391 30.05 24.38 -3.84
CA GLU A 391 30.79 23.20 -3.35
C GLU A 391 31.47 23.41 -1.99
N ARG A 392 31.93 24.64 -1.70
CA ARG A 392 32.64 24.96 -0.45
C ARG A 392 31.76 25.53 0.65
N LEU A 393 30.82 26.41 0.29
CA LEU A 393 30.04 27.20 1.25
C LEU A 393 28.55 26.85 1.23
N GLY A 394 28.08 26.02 0.29
CA GLY A 394 26.65 25.75 0.11
C GLY A 394 25.87 26.98 -0.34
N ARG A 395 26.49 27.89 -1.12
CA ARG A 395 25.87 29.16 -1.54
C ARG A 395 25.65 29.23 -3.05
N ALA A 396 24.38 29.32 -3.44
CA ALA A 396 23.93 29.48 -4.81
C ALA A 396 24.10 30.93 -5.32
N ILE A 397 25.33 31.32 -5.63
CA ILE A 397 25.64 32.63 -6.23
C ILE A 397 25.39 32.58 -7.75
N THR A 398 24.50 33.44 -8.26
CA THR A 398 24.23 33.53 -9.71
C THR A 398 25.50 33.84 -10.49
N ALA A 399 25.75 33.07 -11.54
CA ALA A 399 26.86 33.27 -12.46
C ALA A 399 26.47 34.20 -13.62
N ALA A 400 27.42 35.02 -14.10
CA ALA A 400 27.21 35.82 -15.30
C ALA A 400 27.05 34.95 -16.56
N ALA A 401 26.51 35.53 -17.63
CA ALA A 401 26.21 34.79 -18.86
C ALA A 401 27.46 34.23 -19.56
N ASP A 402 28.60 34.91 -19.40
CA ASP A 402 29.90 34.60 -19.99
C ASP A 402 30.80 33.73 -19.10
N GLU A 403 30.43 33.49 -17.84
CA GLU A 403 31.17 32.59 -16.94
C GLU A 403 31.06 31.13 -17.42
N THR A 404 32.20 30.43 -17.50
CA THR A 404 32.30 29.06 -18.02
C THR A 404 32.28 27.98 -16.93
N ASP A 405 32.82 28.26 -15.74
CA ASP A 405 32.81 27.32 -14.61
C ASP A 405 31.55 27.50 -13.75
N VAL A 406 30.44 26.95 -14.25
CA VAL A 406 29.11 27.10 -13.65
C VAL A 406 28.43 25.76 -13.48
N MET A 407 27.58 25.66 -12.47
CA MET A 407 26.61 24.57 -12.32
C MET A 407 25.26 25.05 -12.86
N GLN A 408 24.55 24.15 -13.55
CA GLN A 408 23.19 24.40 -14.03
C GLN A 408 22.22 23.52 -13.26
N ILE A 409 21.29 24.13 -12.52
CA ILE A 409 20.35 23.41 -11.66
C ILE A 409 18.93 23.76 -12.10
N VAL A 410 18.11 22.73 -12.29
CA VAL A 410 16.73 22.87 -12.79
C VAL A 410 15.79 23.22 -11.63
N GLY A 411 14.95 24.24 -11.83
CA GLY A 411 13.86 24.58 -10.92
C GLY A 411 12.71 23.58 -11.04
N LEU A 412 12.22 23.09 -9.90
CA LEU A 412 11.28 21.96 -9.80
C LEU A 412 9.87 22.41 -9.40
N GLY A 413 9.57 23.70 -9.52
CA GLY A 413 8.29 24.29 -9.14
C GLY A 413 8.23 24.81 -7.71
N GLN A 414 7.03 25.25 -7.34
CA GLN A 414 6.69 25.71 -6.01
C GLN A 414 5.91 24.62 -5.24
N PRO A 415 5.89 24.65 -3.90
CA PRO A 415 5.07 23.74 -3.10
C PRO A 415 3.61 23.72 -3.54
N LEU A 416 3.03 22.53 -3.61
CA LEU A 416 1.61 22.37 -3.83
C LEU A 416 0.80 23.10 -2.74
N PRO A 417 -0.34 23.74 -3.07
CA PRO A 417 -1.20 24.39 -2.07
C PRO A 417 -1.50 23.49 -0.86
N GLY A 418 -1.44 24.06 0.34
CA GLY A 418 -1.59 23.31 1.59
C GLY A 418 -0.36 22.51 2.04
N HIS A 419 0.72 22.52 1.24
CA HIS A 419 2.03 21.98 1.63
C HIS A 419 2.98 23.14 1.92
N GLN A 420 3.91 22.89 2.83
CA GLN A 420 5.00 23.80 3.15
C GLN A 420 6.30 23.03 3.01
N ILE A 421 7.34 23.74 2.55
CA ILE A 421 8.71 23.24 2.53
C ILE A 421 9.58 24.23 3.26
N ARG A 422 10.68 23.74 3.83
CA ARG A 422 11.76 24.56 4.37
C ARG A 422 13.10 23.92 4.08
N ILE A 423 14.13 24.75 4.03
CA ILE A 423 15.52 24.31 3.93
C ILE A 423 16.17 24.53 5.29
N VAL A 424 16.80 23.51 5.87
CA VAL A 424 17.37 23.58 7.21
C VAL A 424 18.86 23.25 7.24
N ASP A 425 19.57 23.83 8.19
CA ASP A 425 20.95 23.45 8.50
C ASP A 425 21.03 22.17 9.37
N GLU A 426 22.25 21.76 9.71
CA GLU A 426 22.52 20.57 10.54
C GLU A 426 21.92 20.65 11.96
N PHE A 427 21.56 21.86 12.42
CA PHE A 427 20.95 22.11 13.72
C PHE A 427 19.43 22.27 13.63
N GLY A 428 18.83 22.07 12.45
CA GLY A 428 17.39 22.21 12.21
C GLY A 428 16.91 23.66 12.12
N ARG A 429 17.81 24.63 11.91
CA ARG A 429 17.46 26.05 11.74
C ARG A 429 17.19 26.33 10.27
N GLU A 430 16.12 27.06 10.00
CA GLU A 430 15.74 27.42 8.62
C GLU A 430 16.76 28.37 7.99
N LEU A 431 17.16 28.04 6.77
CA LEU A 431 18.14 28.78 5.98
C LEU A 431 17.46 29.79 5.05
N PRO A 432 18.11 30.94 4.76
CA PRO A 432 17.61 31.90 3.79
C PRO A 432 17.68 31.36 2.35
N GLU A 433 17.06 32.08 1.42
CA GLU A 433 17.18 31.77 -0.01
C GLU A 433 18.64 31.66 -0.44
N ARG A 434 18.88 30.81 -1.44
CA ARG A 434 20.20 30.52 -2.02
C ARG A 434 21.22 29.85 -1.09
N GLU A 435 20.86 29.47 0.13
CA GLU A 435 21.69 28.61 0.98
C GLU A 435 21.23 27.15 0.91
N GLU A 436 22.18 26.23 0.73
CA GLU A 436 21.93 24.79 0.59
C GLU A 436 21.82 24.11 1.96
N GLY A 437 20.71 23.41 2.18
CA GLY A 437 20.48 22.64 3.40
C GLY A 437 19.69 21.36 3.14
N GLY A 438 19.22 20.73 4.22
CA GLY A 438 18.28 19.61 4.16
C GLY A 438 16.89 20.10 3.81
N LEU A 439 16.24 19.43 2.86
CA LEU A 439 14.87 19.71 2.48
C LEU A 439 13.90 18.98 3.41
N GLU A 440 13.04 19.74 4.07
CA GLU A 440 11.95 19.21 4.87
C GLU A 440 10.59 19.72 4.37
N PHE A 441 9.54 18.94 4.58
CA PHE A 441 8.19 19.32 4.19
C PHE A 441 7.13 18.92 5.22
N LYS A 442 5.98 19.60 5.16
CA LYS A 442 4.76 19.18 5.87
C LYS A 442 3.53 19.49 5.04
N GLY A 443 2.46 18.72 5.24
CA GLY A 443 1.20 18.91 4.52
C GLY A 443 0.28 17.68 4.59
N PRO A 444 -0.94 17.80 4.07
CA PRO A 444 -1.96 16.75 4.19
C PRO A 444 -1.62 15.45 3.42
N SER A 445 -0.73 15.53 2.42
CA SER A 445 -0.27 14.35 1.67
C SER A 445 0.87 13.59 2.34
N ALA A 446 1.39 14.09 3.47
CA ALA A 446 2.45 13.44 4.21
C ALA A 446 1.99 12.10 4.82
N THR A 447 2.82 11.07 4.67
CA THR A 447 2.60 9.77 5.31
C THR A 447 2.54 9.88 6.83
N GLN A 448 1.82 8.96 7.47
CA GLN A 448 1.88 8.80 8.94
C GLN A 448 3.15 8.07 9.40
N GLY A 449 3.95 7.53 8.47
CA GLY A 449 5.21 6.88 8.77
C GLY A 449 5.44 5.58 7.99
N TYR A 450 6.46 4.85 8.43
CA TYR A 450 6.82 3.57 7.82
C TYR A 450 6.11 2.42 8.52
N TYR A 451 5.51 1.54 7.72
CA TYR A 451 4.73 0.39 8.19
C TYR A 451 5.60 -0.56 9.03
N ARG A 452 5.24 -0.69 10.30
CA ARG A 452 5.91 -1.56 11.29
C ARG A 452 7.40 -1.25 11.45
N ASP A 453 7.76 0.02 11.35
CA ASP A 453 9.14 0.49 11.57
C ASP A 453 9.10 1.77 12.41
N PRO A 454 8.82 1.67 13.75
CA PRO A 454 8.66 2.84 14.62
C PRO A 454 9.95 3.65 14.75
N GLU A 455 11.11 3.00 14.68
CA GLU A 455 12.42 3.67 14.76
C GLU A 455 12.66 4.56 13.55
N LYS A 456 12.50 4.04 12.32
CA LYS A 456 12.64 4.88 11.13
C LYS A 456 11.52 5.89 11.00
N THR A 457 10.34 5.59 11.52
CA THR A 457 9.25 6.56 11.58
C THR A 457 9.66 7.72 12.48
N GLN A 458 10.17 7.47 13.68
CA GLN A 458 10.65 8.53 14.55
C GLN A 458 11.79 9.35 13.91
N GLN A 459 12.70 8.70 13.18
CA GLN A 459 13.78 9.39 12.44
C GLN A 459 13.28 10.21 11.24
N LEU A 460 12.09 9.92 10.71
CA LEU A 460 11.51 10.66 9.58
C LEU A 460 11.01 12.04 10.02
N PHE A 461 10.58 12.18 11.28
CA PHE A 461 9.90 13.38 11.77
C PHE A 461 10.81 14.26 12.62
N HIS A 462 10.91 15.54 12.24
CA HIS A 462 11.49 16.63 13.03
C HIS A 462 10.36 17.55 13.50
N GLY A 463 9.66 17.12 14.56
CA GLY A 463 8.42 17.77 15.00
C GLY A 463 7.30 17.50 13.99
N GLU A 464 6.75 18.55 13.39
CA GLU A 464 5.70 18.45 12.35
C GLU A 464 6.26 18.24 10.94
N TRP A 465 7.58 18.33 10.76
CA TRP A 465 8.26 18.29 9.47
C TRP A 465 8.80 16.90 9.18
N LEU A 466 8.75 16.49 7.91
CA LEU A 466 9.33 15.25 7.43
C LEU A 466 10.63 15.56 6.70
N ASP A 467 11.70 14.85 7.06
CA ASP A 467 12.97 14.88 6.34
C ASP A 467 12.87 14.07 5.05
N THR A 468 13.14 14.72 3.92
CA THR A 468 13.17 14.06 2.60
C THR A 468 14.46 13.26 2.37
N GLY A 469 15.53 13.59 3.10
CA GLY A 469 16.88 13.11 2.85
C GLY A 469 17.56 13.71 1.60
N ASP A 470 16.91 14.70 0.97
CA ASP A 470 17.43 15.44 -0.19
C ASP A 470 17.98 16.81 0.25
N ARG A 471 18.97 17.32 -0.48
CA ARG A 471 19.53 18.66 -0.29
C ARG A 471 19.05 19.61 -1.37
N ALA A 472 18.77 20.84 -0.97
CA ALA A 472 18.20 21.84 -1.85
C ALA A 472 18.47 23.27 -1.37
N PHE A 473 18.20 24.23 -2.24
CA PHE A 473 18.03 25.64 -1.92
C PHE A 473 16.76 26.19 -2.59
N MET A 474 16.33 27.37 -2.16
CA MET A 474 15.14 28.06 -2.67
C MET A 474 15.50 29.40 -3.30
N VAL A 475 14.80 29.79 -4.36
CA VAL A 475 14.86 31.14 -4.95
C VAL A 475 13.47 31.55 -5.45
N GLY A 476 12.92 32.66 -4.95
CA GLY A 476 11.60 33.16 -5.38
C GLY A 476 10.47 32.13 -5.19
N GLY A 477 10.57 31.30 -4.14
CA GLY A 477 9.63 30.20 -3.87
C GLY A 477 9.79 28.96 -4.76
N GLU A 478 10.74 28.94 -5.69
CA GLU A 478 11.09 27.79 -6.53
C GLU A 478 12.11 26.87 -5.83
N LEU A 479 11.90 25.56 -5.90
CA LEU A 479 12.79 24.55 -5.35
C LEU A 479 13.87 24.10 -6.34
N PHE A 480 15.13 24.07 -5.89
CA PHE A 480 16.27 23.56 -6.64
C PHE A 480 16.98 22.46 -5.85
N ILE A 481 16.96 21.23 -6.35
CA ILE A 481 17.63 20.08 -5.69
C ILE A 481 19.07 19.97 -6.19
N THR A 482 19.99 19.86 -5.25
CA THR A 482 21.43 19.71 -5.50
C THR A 482 21.88 18.25 -5.39
N GLY A 483 21.18 17.42 -4.61
CA GLY A 483 21.47 16.00 -4.49
C GLY A 483 20.82 15.33 -3.28
N ARG A 484 21.32 14.15 -2.91
CA ARG A 484 20.93 13.44 -1.68
C ARG A 484 22.00 13.54 -0.63
N SER A 485 21.62 13.78 0.62
CA SER A 485 22.56 13.88 1.74
C SER A 485 23.46 12.64 1.87
N LYS A 486 22.94 11.45 1.51
CA LYS A 486 23.70 10.18 1.57
C LYS A 486 24.52 9.86 0.32
N ASP A 487 24.30 10.59 -0.78
CA ASP A 487 25.00 10.37 -2.04
C ASP A 487 26.10 11.41 -2.28
N ILE A 488 26.16 12.50 -1.51
CA ILE A 488 27.23 13.50 -1.57
C ILE A 488 28.54 12.85 -1.11
N ILE A 489 29.58 13.06 -1.92
CA ILE A 489 30.92 12.56 -1.66
C ILE A 489 31.72 13.70 -1.04
N ILE A 490 32.21 13.52 0.19
CA ILE A 490 32.97 14.56 0.91
C ILE A 490 34.46 14.26 0.76
N ARG A 491 35.16 15.03 -0.09
CA ARG A 491 36.58 14.83 -0.38
C ARG A 491 37.34 16.14 -0.26
N ALA A 492 38.42 16.14 0.53
CA ALA A 492 39.30 17.29 0.73
C ALA A 492 38.57 18.60 1.10
N GLY A 493 37.51 18.51 1.92
CA GLY A 493 36.71 19.67 2.34
C GLY A 493 35.76 20.23 1.27
N ARG A 494 35.49 19.48 0.19
CA ARG A 494 34.52 19.82 -0.85
C ARG A 494 33.41 18.78 -0.90
N ASN A 495 32.19 19.25 -1.14
CA ASN A 495 31.04 18.40 -1.42
C ASN A 495 30.98 18.12 -2.93
N ILE A 496 31.26 16.89 -3.32
CA ILE A 496 31.19 16.44 -4.72
C ILE A 496 29.81 15.81 -4.95
N HIS A 497 29.04 16.40 -5.86
CA HIS A 497 27.77 15.86 -6.31
C HIS A 497 28.03 14.85 -7.42
N PRO A 498 27.80 13.54 -7.20
CA PRO A 498 28.23 12.50 -8.14
C PRO A 498 27.54 12.59 -9.51
N HIS A 499 26.35 13.19 -9.59
CA HIS A 499 25.51 13.20 -10.78
C HIS A 499 26.13 13.91 -11.98
N GLU A 500 26.81 15.02 -11.76
CA GLU A 500 27.44 15.77 -12.86
C GLU A 500 28.62 14.99 -13.45
N LEU A 501 29.44 14.38 -12.59
CA LEU A 501 30.52 13.49 -13.02
C LEU A 501 29.96 12.27 -13.77
N GLU A 502 28.89 11.66 -13.24
CA GLU A 502 28.21 10.53 -13.88
C GLU A 502 27.68 10.91 -15.27
N GLU A 503 27.03 12.07 -15.41
CA GLU A 503 26.50 12.58 -16.68
C GLU A 503 27.61 12.84 -17.70
N ALA A 504 28.70 13.47 -17.27
CA ALA A 504 29.81 13.76 -18.15
C ALA A 504 30.52 12.47 -18.62
N VAL A 505 30.82 11.55 -17.70
CA VAL A 505 31.46 10.26 -18.03
C VAL A 505 30.54 9.41 -18.92
N CYS A 506 29.23 9.50 -18.71
CA CYS A 506 28.22 8.84 -19.53
C CYS A 506 28.24 9.31 -21.01
N ASN A 507 28.80 10.49 -21.31
CA ASN A 507 28.94 11.01 -22.66
C ASN A 507 30.22 10.56 -23.40
N ILE A 508 31.13 9.83 -22.73
CA ILE A 508 32.34 9.28 -23.37
C ILE A 508 31.95 8.16 -24.36
N PRO A 509 32.38 8.22 -25.65
CA PRO A 509 32.14 7.16 -26.61
C PRO A 509 32.72 5.82 -26.13
N GLY A 510 31.91 4.76 -26.14
CA GLY A 510 32.30 3.44 -25.64
C GLY A 510 31.85 3.15 -24.20
N ILE A 511 31.47 4.17 -23.42
CA ILE A 511 30.77 4.00 -22.14
C ILE A 511 29.26 3.81 -22.38
N ARG A 512 28.66 2.87 -21.65
CA ARG A 512 27.22 2.62 -21.72
C ARG A 512 26.46 3.74 -21.01
N LYS A 513 25.64 4.45 -21.78
CA LYS A 513 24.79 5.52 -21.24
C LYS A 513 23.88 5.05 -20.10
N GLY A 514 23.81 5.83 -19.02
CA GLY A 514 23.03 5.54 -17.82
C GLY A 514 23.55 4.34 -17.01
N CYS A 515 24.77 3.85 -17.28
CA CYS A 515 25.43 2.77 -16.53
C CYS A 515 26.77 3.25 -15.94
N VAL A 516 26.80 4.48 -15.43
CA VAL A 516 27.92 5.09 -14.75
C VAL A 516 27.48 5.45 -13.33
N VAL A 517 28.31 5.17 -12.34
CA VAL A 517 28.04 5.51 -10.95
C VAL A 517 29.31 6.00 -10.28
N ALA A 518 29.23 7.15 -9.60
CA ALA A 518 30.28 7.68 -8.75
C ALA A 518 29.84 7.53 -7.29
N PHE A 519 30.74 7.04 -6.42
CA PHE A 519 30.45 6.86 -5.00
C PHE A 519 31.70 7.01 -4.13
N ALA A 520 31.48 7.36 -2.87
CA ALA A 520 32.49 7.42 -1.83
C ALA A 520 32.78 6.02 -1.26
N SER A 521 34.05 5.60 -1.22
CA SER A 521 34.53 4.43 -0.48
C SER A 521 35.42 4.87 0.68
N HIS A 522 35.33 4.21 1.84
CA HIS A 522 36.15 4.61 2.99
C HIS A 522 37.62 4.20 2.81
N ASP A 523 38.53 5.12 3.13
CA ASP A 523 39.96 4.82 3.34
C ASP A 523 40.31 4.88 4.83
N SER A 524 40.52 3.70 5.42
CA SER A 524 40.83 3.53 6.84
C SER A 524 42.16 4.16 7.29
N HIS A 525 43.03 4.57 6.36
CA HIS A 525 44.34 5.16 6.67
C HIS A 525 44.35 6.69 6.67
N SER A 526 43.60 7.34 5.76
CA SER A 526 43.59 8.80 5.62
C SER A 526 42.43 9.50 6.33
N GLY A 527 41.37 8.76 6.71
CA GLY A 527 40.15 9.33 7.27
C GLY A 527 39.32 10.15 6.27
N THR A 528 39.69 10.13 4.98
CA THR A 528 38.99 10.82 3.89
C THR A 528 38.26 9.82 2.99
N GLU A 529 37.19 10.25 2.32
CA GLU A 529 36.49 9.41 1.35
C GLU A 529 37.25 9.34 0.02
N ARG A 530 37.40 8.12 -0.53
CA ARG A 530 37.91 7.88 -1.88
C ARG A 530 36.78 7.99 -2.90
N LEU A 531 36.98 8.76 -3.96
CA LEU A 531 36.07 8.86 -5.10
C LEU A 531 36.29 7.69 -6.05
N ILE A 532 35.28 6.82 -6.18
CA ILE A 532 35.29 5.68 -7.10
C ILE A 532 34.30 5.94 -8.23
N VAL A 533 34.71 5.76 -9.48
CA VAL A 533 33.85 5.80 -10.67
C VAL A 533 33.75 4.42 -11.29
N LEU A 534 32.55 3.84 -11.31
CA LEU A 534 32.26 2.57 -11.96
C LEU A 534 31.47 2.84 -13.24
N ALA A 535 31.99 2.43 -14.40
CA ALA A 535 31.38 2.64 -15.70
C ALA A 535 31.31 1.34 -16.51
N GLU A 536 30.13 1.01 -17.04
CA GLU A 536 30.00 -0.16 -17.92
C GLU A 536 30.43 0.14 -19.36
N THR A 537 31.12 -0.80 -19.99
CA THR A 537 31.41 -0.76 -21.44
C THR A 537 31.07 -2.10 -22.11
N ARG A 538 30.86 -2.09 -23.43
CA ARG A 538 30.81 -3.32 -24.24
C ARG A 538 32.18 -3.73 -24.76
N GLU A 539 33.17 -2.85 -24.66
CA GLU A 539 34.53 -3.11 -25.12
C GLU A 539 35.17 -4.21 -24.27
N THR A 540 35.69 -5.24 -24.94
CA THR A 540 36.39 -6.37 -24.29
C THR A 540 37.91 -6.27 -24.44
N ASP A 541 38.40 -5.39 -25.32
CA ASP A 541 39.83 -5.15 -25.50
C ASP A 541 40.39 -4.33 -24.33
N LYS A 542 41.45 -4.86 -23.69
CA LYS A 542 42.11 -4.22 -22.55
C LYS A 542 42.72 -2.87 -22.91
N VAL A 543 43.20 -2.69 -24.15
CA VAL A 543 43.80 -1.41 -24.59
C VAL A 543 42.72 -0.33 -24.66
N GLN A 544 41.55 -0.65 -25.24
CA GLN A 544 40.42 0.27 -25.28
C GLN A 544 39.85 0.55 -23.89
N GLN A 545 39.78 -0.45 -23.01
CA GLN A 545 39.35 -0.24 -21.62
C GLN A 545 40.31 0.70 -20.86
N GLN A 546 41.63 0.55 -21.04
CA GLN A 546 42.61 1.47 -20.45
C GLN A 546 42.47 2.89 -21.02
N ARG A 547 42.19 3.03 -22.31
CA ARG A 547 41.90 4.33 -22.92
C ARG A 547 40.67 4.97 -22.31
N LEU A 548 39.57 4.23 -22.16
CA LEU A 548 38.36 4.72 -21.49
C LEU A 548 38.64 5.13 -20.05
N GLN A 549 39.45 4.35 -19.32
CA GLN A 549 39.87 4.69 -17.96
C GLN A 549 40.63 6.03 -17.90
N GLN A 550 41.54 6.27 -18.85
CA GLN A 550 42.28 7.53 -18.97
C GLN A 550 41.37 8.70 -19.35
N GLU A 551 40.44 8.49 -20.29
CA GLU A 551 39.47 9.53 -20.68
C GLU A 551 38.57 9.92 -19.51
N VAL A 552 38.12 8.96 -18.69
CA VAL A 552 37.37 9.23 -17.44
C VAL A 552 38.22 10.02 -16.44
N ASN A 553 39.49 9.64 -16.24
CA ASN A 553 40.39 10.36 -15.34
C ASN A 553 40.60 11.82 -15.76
N ASN A 554 40.86 12.05 -17.05
CA ASN A 554 41.06 13.40 -17.58
C ASN A 554 39.79 14.24 -17.47
N LEU A 555 38.63 13.67 -17.82
CA LEU A 555 37.34 14.35 -17.70
C LEU A 555 37.03 14.72 -16.24
N SER A 556 37.33 13.84 -15.30
CA SER A 556 37.14 14.10 -13.87
C SER A 556 38.09 15.18 -13.36
N LEU A 557 39.35 15.18 -13.82
CA LEU A 557 40.32 16.25 -13.55
C LEU A 557 39.81 17.60 -14.03
N ASP A 558 39.25 17.66 -15.25
CA ASP A 558 38.73 18.89 -15.83
C ASP A 558 37.47 19.39 -15.10
N LEU A 559 36.58 18.48 -14.67
CA LEU A 559 35.31 18.84 -14.02
C LEU A 559 35.41 19.11 -12.53
N LEU A 560 36.21 18.32 -11.81
CA LEU A 560 36.28 18.33 -10.35
C LEU A 560 37.61 18.89 -9.83
N GLY A 561 38.54 19.25 -10.73
CA GLY A 561 39.89 19.67 -10.39
C GLY A 561 40.77 18.55 -9.81
N SER A 562 40.30 17.29 -9.82
CA SER A 562 41.03 16.12 -9.31
C SER A 562 40.53 14.82 -9.96
N PRO A 563 41.40 13.82 -10.19
CA PRO A 563 40.97 12.55 -10.74
C PRO A 563 40.27 11.71 -9.65
N PRO A 564 39.43 10.73 -10.02
CA PRO A 564 38.93 9.73 -9.10
C PRO A 564 40.11 8.95 -8.51
N ASP A 565 39.96 8.48 -7.28
CA ASP A 565 40.95 7.58 -6.67
C ASP A 565 40.97 6.22 -7.36
N GLU A 566 39.86 5.84 -8.00
CA GLU A 566 39.80 4.65 -8.84
C GLU A 566 38.70 4.77 -9.91
N VAL A 567 39.02 4.32 -11.12
CA VAL A 567 38.05 4.15 -12.20
C VAL A 567 37.97 2.67 -12.55
N VAL A 568 36.78 2.09 -12.38
CA VAL A 568 36.49 0.69 -12.68
C VAL A 568 35.70 0.61 -13.98
N ILE A 569 36.34 0.09 -15.04
CA ILE A 569 35.68 -0.22 -16.30
C ILE A 569 35.13 -1.65 -16.21
N ALA A 570 33.81 -1.79 -16.16
CA ALA A 570 33.14 -3.06 -15.91
C ALA A 570 32.40 -3.58 -17.16
N PRO A 571 32.20 -4.91 -17.27
CA PRO A 571 31.37 -5.48 -18.32
C PRO A 571 29.89 -5.07 -18.19
N PRO A 572 29.08 -5.26 -19.24
CA PRO A 572 27.65 -4.97 -19.19
C PRO A 572 26.94 -5.69 -18.04
N HIS A 573 26.01 -5.00 -17.37
CA HIS A 573 25.16 -5.50 -16.28
C HIS A 573 25.79 -5.58 -14.88
N THR A 574 26.97 -5.00 -14.66
CA THR A 574 27.59 -4.86 -13.34
C THR A 574 26.91 -3.80 -12.48
N VAL A 575 26.34 -2.73 -13.06
CA VAL A 575 25.67 -1.63 -12.32
C VAL A 575 24.21 -2.00 -12.03
N PRO A 576 23.84 -2.31 -10.77
CA PRO A 576 22.46 -2.62 -10.40
C PRO A 576 21.53 -1.42 -10.56
N LYS A 577 20.35 -1.67 -11.17
CA LYS A 577 19.26 -0.69 -11.33
C LYS A 577 17.99 -1.16 -10.63
N THR A 578 17.13 -0.20 -10.29
CA THR A 578 15.75 -0.46 -9.84
C THR A 578 14.84 -0.84 -11.01
N SER A 579 13.62 -1.28 -10.74
CA SER A 579 12.64 -1.61 -11.79
C SER A 579 12.14 -0.40 -12.59
N SER A 580 12.32 0.82 -12.06
CA SER A 580 12.08 2.07 -12.79
C SER A 580 13.31 2.59 -13.53
N GLY A 581 14.42 1.84 -13.54
CA GLY A 581 15.66 2.22 -14.25
C GLY A 581 16.67 3.02 -13.42
N LYS A 582 16.34 3.48 -12.20
CA LYS A 582 17.25 4.28 -11.34
C LYS A 582 18.47 3.47 -10.90
N ILE A 583 19.65 4.08 -10.91
CA ILE A 583 20.91 3.48 -10.45
C ILE A 583 20.88 3.26 -8.93
N ARG A 584 21.38 2.10 -8.47
CA ARG A 584 21.46 1.77 -7.03
C ARG A 584 22.88 2.01 -6.51
N ARG A 585 23.24 3.28 -6.24
CA ARG A 585 24.60 3.70 -5.83
C ARG A 585 25.15 2.94 -4.62
N ALA A 586 24.39 2.88 -3.53
CA ALA A 586 24.79 2.13 -2.33
C ALA A 586 25.08 0.65 -2.62
N ALA A 587 24.31 0.01 -3.52
CA ALA A 587 24.56 -1.38 -3.90
C ALA A 587 25.82 -1.53 -4.77
N CYS A 588 26.17 -0.51 -5.57
CA CYS A 588 27.43 -0.50 -6.33
C CYS A 588 28.62 -0.38 -5.37
N LYS A 589 28.51 0.50 -4.37
CA LYS A 589 29.49 0.65 -3.28
C LYS A 589 29.68 -0.67 -2.54
N ASP A 590 28.59 -1.31 -2.08
CA ASP A 590 28.65 -2.60 -1.38
C ASP A 590 29.33 -3.69 -2.23
N LEU A 591 29.06 -3.74 -3.54
CA LEU A 591 29.68 -4.72 -4.45
C LEU A 591 31.17 -4.45 -4.65
N TYR A 592 31.56 -3.18 -4.75
CA TYR A 592 32.95 -2.75 -4.85
C TYR A 592 33.72 -3.08 -3.56
N GLU A 593 33.23 -2.67 -2.39
CA GLU A 593 33.87 -2.90 -1.09
C GLU A 593 34.01 -4.40 -0.75
N GLN A 594 33.11 -5.24 -1.28
CA GLN A 594 33.17 -6.70 -1.12
C GLN A 594 34.03 -7.40 -2.19
N ASN A 595 34.66 -6.67 -3.11
CA ASN A 595 35.40 -7.21 -4.27
C ASN A 595 34.56 -8.19 -5.13
N LYS A 596 33.28 -7.88 -5.33
CA LYS A 596 32.30 -8.73 -6.06
C LYS A 596 31.88 -8.18 -7.43
N LEU A 597 32.56 -7.15 -7.94
CA LEU A 597 32.24 -6.55 -9.24
C LEU A 597 32.46 -7.53 -10.42
N ASP A 598 33.37 -8.50 -10.26
CA ASP A 598 33.73 -9.52 -11.26
C ASP A 598 32.99 -10.87 -11.10
N ALA A 599 32.02 -10.96 -10.18
CA ALA A 599 31.34 -12.21 -9.92
C ALA A 599 30.50 -12.65 -11.13
N ARG A 600 31.05 -13.57 -11.95
CA ARG A 600 30.31 -14.29 -12.99
C ARG A 600 28.99 -14.79 -12.40
N GLN A 601 27.89 -14.40 -13.03
CA GLN A 601 26.53 -14.71 -12.58
C GLN A 601 26.38 -16.23 -12.40
N ARG A 602 25.99 -16.67 -11.19
CA ARG A 602 25.78 -18.09 -10.89
C ARG A 602 24.61 -18.63 -11.71
N ALA A 603 24.73 -19.88 -12.19
CA ALA A 603 23.67 -20.53 -12.97
C ALA A 603 22.33 -20.55 -12.20
N VAL A 604 21.22 -20.33 -12.90
CA VAL A 604 19.85 -20.19 -12.33
C VAL A 604 19.45 -21.40 -11.47
N TRP A 605 19.89 -22.61 -11.83
CA TRP A 605 19.60 -23.82 -11.07
C TRP A 605 20.26 -23.82 -9.67
N TRP A 606 21.50 -23.31 -9.54
CA TRP A 606 22.19 -23.17 -8.26
C TRP A 606 21.50 -22.15 -7.36
N GLN A 607 21.07 -21.02 -7.95
CA GLN A 607 20.29 -20.00 -7.25
C GLN A 607 18.98 -20.60 -6.68
N THR A 608 18.28 -21.40 -7.51
CA THR A 608 17.03 -22.07 -7.13
C THR A 608 17.24 -23.07 -5.99
N LEU A 609 18.33 -23.85 -6.02
CA LEU A 609 18.66 -24.80 -4.96
C LEU A 609 18.96 -24.10 -3.63
N CYS A 610 19.77 -23.03 -3.64
CA CYS A 610 20.05 -22.23 -2.44
C CYS A 610 18.75 -21.63 -1.84
N LEU A 611 17.83 -21.17 -2.69
CA LEU A 611 16.53 -20.65 -2.27
C LEU A 611 15.65 -21.73 -1.63
N MET A 612 15.61 -22.94 -2.21
CA MET A 612 14.89 -24.08 -1.64
C MET A 612 15.45 -24.44 -0.26
N MET A 613 16.77 -24.54 -0.12
CA MET A 613 17.43 -24.83 1.15
C MET A 613 17.13 -23.77 2.22
N ALA A 614 17.15 -22.48 1.85
CA ALA A 614 16.78 -21.39 2.76
C ALA A 614 15.30 -21.45 3.20
N GLY A 615 14.42 -22.06 2.41
CA GLY A 615 13.00 -22.25 2.69
C GLY A 615 12.66 -23.40 3.64
N ILE A 616 13.59 -24.34 3.89
CA ILE A 616 13.34 -25.54 4.71
C ILE A 616 13.08 -25.18 6.18
N ASN A 617 13.92 -24.33 6.76
CA ASN A 617 13.85 -24.00 8.19
C ASN A 617 12.53 -23.24 8.56
N PRO A 618 12.09 -22.22 7.79
CA PRO A 618 10.78 -21.60 7.99
C PRO A 618 9.60 -22.57 7.77
N GLN A 619 9.69 -23.49 6.80
CA GLN A 619 8.66 -24.50 6.57
C GLN A 619 8.52 -25.46 7.75
N LEU A 620 9.62 -25.97 8.30
CA LEU A 620 9.60 -26.81 9.49
C LEU A 620 8.89 -26.09 10.65
N ARG A 621 9.22 -24.81 10.88
CA ARG A 621 8.51 -23.99 11.88
C ARG A 621 7.02 -23.84 11.59
N ARG A 622 6.63 -23.71 10.32
CA ARG A 622 5.21 -23.65 9.92
C ARG A 622 4.49 -24.97 10.17
N TYR A 623 5.08 -26.10 9.78
CA TYR A 623 4.53 -27.42 10.07
C TYR A 623 4.36 -27.63 11.57
N TRP A 624 5.39 -27.29 12.37
CA TRP A 624 5.30 -27.31 13.83
C TRP A 624 4.18 -26.43 14.38
N ARG A 625 3.97 -25.23 13.81
CA ARG A 625 2.86 -24.35 14.21
C ARG A 625 1.50 -24.93 13.85
N ILE A 626 1.33 -25.48 12.64
CA ILE A 626 0.08 -26.12 12.22
C ILE A 626 -0.23 -27.31 13.15
N VAL A 627 0.76 -28.19 13.39
CA VAL A 627 0.62 -29.32 14.30
C VAL A 627 0.26 -28.84 15.70
N SER A 628 0.92 -27.79 16.21
CA SER A 628 0.62 -27.16 17.50
C SER A 628 -0.81 -26.59 17.56
N ASP A 629 -1.27 -25.90 16.51
CA ASP A 629 -2.61 -25.31 16.44
C ASP A 629 -3.70 -26.39 16.41
N PHE A 630 -3.52 -27.44 15.61
CA PHE A 630 -4.42 -28.60 15.59
C PHE A 630 -4.41 -29.36 16.91
N SER A 631 -3.24 -29.52 17.52
CA SER A 631 -3.09 -30.18 18.83
C SER A 631 -3.77 -29.37 19.93
N TYR A 632 -3.64 -28.03 19.89
CA TYR A 632 -4.36 -27.13 20.81
C TYR A 632 -5.87 -27.19 20.59
N ALA A 633 -6.32 -27.22 19.33
CA ALA A 633 -7.75 -27.32 19.03
C ALA A 633 -8.34 -28.63 19.55
N ALA A 634 -7.66 -29.76 19.30
CA ALA A 634 -8.03 -31.07 19.83
C ALA A 634 -8.02 -31.08 21.37
N TYR A 635 -6.99 -30.50 21.99
CA TYR A 635 -6.89 -30.36 23.44
C TYR A 635 -8.05 -29.54 24.03
N MET A 636 -8.39 -28.40 23.43
CA MET A 636 -9.49 -27.54 23.91
C MET A 636 -10.83 -28.27 23.81
N TRP A 637 -11.08 -28.99 22.71
CA TRP A 637 -12.26 -29.84 22.57
C TRP A 637 -12.28 -30.98 23.58
N LEU A 638 -11.14 -31.60 23.88
CA LEU A 638 -11.03 -32.62 24.92
C LEU A 638 -11.38 -32.05 26.30
N VAL A 639 -10.83 -30.88 26.64
CA VAL A 639 -11.16 -30.17 27.88
C VAL A 639 -12.66 -29.86 27.96
N MET A 640 -13.25 -29.37 26.88
CA MET A 640 -14.70 -29.11 26.81
C MET A 640 -15.53 -30.40 26.93
N ALA A 641 -15.12 -31.49 26.27
CA ALA A 641 -15.81 -32.78 26.30
C ALA A 641 -15.78 -33.43 27.68
N VAL A 642 -14.75 -33.14 28.49
CA VAL A 642 -14.69 -33.61 29.90
C VAL A 642 -15.45 -32.65 30.82
N LEU A 643 -15.21 -31.35 30.69
CA LEU A 643 -15.70 -30.35 31.65
C LEU A 643 -17.20 -30.08 31.48
N ALA A 644 -17.71 -29.98 30.24
CA ALA A 644 -19.08 -29.62 29.99
C ALA A 644 -20.09 -30.65 30.53
N PRO A 645 -19.90 -31.98 30.34
CA PRO A 645 -20.79 -32.97 30.97
C PRO A 645 -20.74 -32.95 32.49
N CYS A 646 -19.57 -32.77 33.10
CA CYS A 646 -19.45 -32.66 34.56
C CYS A 646 -20.23 -31.45 35.11
N VAL A 647 -20.02 -30.27 34.51
CA VAL A 647 -20.74 -29.04 34.88
C VAL A 647 -22.23 -29.20 34.63
N TRP A 648 -22.63 -29.79 33.51
CA TRP A 648 -24.03 -30.02 33.17
C TRP A 648 -24.72 -30.96 34.16
N CYS A 649 -24.12 -32.10 34.49
CA CYS A 649 -24.67 -33.05 35.46
C CYS A 649 -24.83 -32.42 36.84
N LEU A 650 -23.84 -31.65 37.29
CA LEU A 650 -23.90 -30.94 38.57
C LEU A 650 -25.01 -29.89 38.57
N VAL A 651 -25.14 -29.08 37.50
CA VAL A 651 -26.22 -28.09 37.37
C VAL A 651 -27.60 -28.76 37.29
N ALA A 652 -27.71 -29.91 36.64
CA ALA A 652 -28.97 -30.63 36.49
C ALA A 652 -29.50 -31.21 37.81
N VAL A 653 -28.60 -31.66 38.70
CA VAL A 653 -28.95 -32.34 39.96
C VAL A 653 -29.12 -31.36 41.12
N VAL A 654 -28.33 -30.28 41.16
CA VAL A 654 -28.30 -29.39 42.33
C VAL A 654 -29.61 -28.58 42.45
N PRO A 655 -30.27 -28.58 43.63
CA PRO A 655 -31.58 -27.95 43.80
C PRO A 655 -31.52 -26.43 43.95
N ASN A 656 -30.37 -25.87 44.32
CA ASN A 656 -30.22 -24.44 44.59
C ASN A 656 -29.66 -23.68 43.36
N LYS A 657 -30.40 -22.67 42.89
CA LYS A 657 -30.02 -21.83 41.74
C LYS A 657 -28.70 -21.10 41.94
N ARG A 658 -28.40 -20.62 43.16
CA ARG A 658 -27.10 -19.98 43.49
C ARG A 658 -25.94 -20.93 43.26
N TRP A 659 -26.11 -22.18 43.63
CA TRP A 659 -25.10 -23.21 43.41
C TRP A 659 -24.96 -23.54 41.93
N CYS A 660 -26.04 -23.57 41.16
CA CYS A 660 -25.98 -23.74 39.70
C CYS A 660 -25.08 -22.68 39.04
N TRP A 661 -25.24 -21.41 39.44
CA TRP A 661 -24.39 -20.31 38.98
C TRP A 661 -22.94 -20.40 39.45
N SER A 662 -22.71 -20.81 40.70
CA SER A 662 -21.36 -21.05 41.22
C SER A 662 -20.64 -22.19 40.47
N ILE A 663 -21.36 -23.26 40.15
CA ILE A 663 -20.86 -24.41 39.37
C ILE A 663 -20.56 -23.99 37.93
N ALA A 664 -21.45 -23.22 37.29
CA ALA A 664 -21.21 -22.69 35.94
C ALA A 664 -19.98 -21.77 35.92
N ARG A 665 -19.84 -20.86 36.89
CA ARG A 665 -18.66 -19.99 37.05
C ARG A 665 -17.38 -20.77 37.31
N LEU A 666 -17.43 -21.80 38.15
CA LEU A 666 -16.29 -22.69 38.39
C LEU A 666 -15.89 -23.42 37.10
N GLY A 667 -16.87 -23.93 36.35
CA GLY A 667 -16.64 -24.52 35.03
C GLY A 667 -15.94 -23.56 34.08
N VAL A 668 -16.41 -22.32 33.95
CA VAL A 668 -15.75 -21.32 33.09
C VAL A 668 -14.34 -20.99 33.58
N ARG A 669 -14.11 -20.87 34.90
CA ARG A 669 -12.77 -20.63 35.46
C ARG A 669 -11.81 -21.79 35.18
N LEU A 670 -12.28 -23.03 35.32
CA LEU A 670 -11.49 -24.23 35.00
C LEU A 670 -11.20 -24.31 33.50
N LEU A 671 -12.17 -23.97 32.64
CA LEU A 671 -11.97 -23.90 31.19
C LEU A 671 -10.87 -22.87 30.85
N ILE A 672 -10.93 -21.68 31.43
CA ILE A 672 -9.92 -20.62 31.24
C ILE A 672 -8.53 -21.09 31.69
N LEU A 673 -8.47 -21.71 32.88
CA LEU A 673 -7.22 -22.23 33.46
C LEU A 673 -6.59 -23.31 32.57
N PHE A 674 -7.37 -24.36 32.23
CA PHE A 674 -6.86 -25.46 31.42
C PHE A 674 -6.51 -25.04 29.99
N THR A 675 -7.27 -24.12 29.41
CA THR A 675 -6.97 -23.62 28.05
C THR A 675 -5.87 -22.56 28.00
N GLY A 676 -5.33 -22.14 29.16
CA GLY A 676 -4.30 -21.11 29.27
C GLY A 676 -4.76 -19.73 28.79
N THR A 677 -6.06 -19.46 28.85
CA THR A 677 -6.65 -18.21 28.35
C THR A 677 -6.44 -17.10 29.36
N ARG A 678 -5.89 -15.95 28.97
CA ARG A 678 -5.88 -14.77 29.86
C ARG A 678 -7.17 -13.98 29.66
N VAL A 679 -7.85 -13.69 30.76
CA VAL A 679 -9.05 -12.86 30.77
C VAL A 679 -8.77 -11.58 31.57
N THR A 680 -8.86 -10.44 30.90
CA THR A 680 -8.72 -9.12 31.54
C THR A 680 -10.08 -8.45 31.66
N MET A 681 -10.35 -7.82 32.80
CA MET A 681 -11.61 -7.13 33.08
C MET A 681 -11.32 -5.70 33.51
N LYS A 682 -11.94 -4.72 32.86
CA LYS A 682 -11.86 -3.29 33.17
C LYS A 682 -13.25 -2.73 33.48
N GLY A 683 -13.35 -1.74 34.36
CA GLY A 683 -14.60 -1.05 34.67
C GLY A 683 -15.55 -1.84 35.59
N LYS A 684 -15.02 -2.74 36.44
CA LYS A 684 -15.86 -3.51 37.37
C LYS A 684 -16.64 -2.63 38.35
N GLU A 685 -16.04 -1.50 38.70
CA GLU A 685 -16.60 -0.44 39.52
C GLU A 685 -17.85 0.23 38.91
N ASN A 686 -18.09 0.06 37.61
CA ASN A 686 -19.26 0.63 36.93
C ASN A 686 -20.52 -0.25 37.09
N LEU A 687 -20.40 -1.43 37.69
CA LEU A 687 -21.55 -2.29 37.96
C LEU A 687 -22.30 -1.78 39.20
N PRO A 688 -23.61 -1.52 39.11
CA PRO A 688 -24.36 -0.99 40.24
C PRO A 688 -24.51 -2.05 41.36
N ASP A 689 -24.21 -1.64 42.60
CA ASP A 689 -24.39 -2.47 43.79
C ASP A 689 -25.89 -2.60 44.12
N ASN A 690 -26.41 -3.83 44.11
CA ASN A 690 -27.78 -4.20 44.51
C ASN A 690 -28.93 -3.50 43.76
N THR A 691 -28.67 -2.78 42.66
CA THR A 691 -29.71 -2.14 41.83
C THR A 691 -29.89 -2.92 40.52
N PRO A 692 -31.13 -3.31 40.15
CA PRO A 692 -31.37 -4.01 38.89
C PRO A 692 -30.95 -3.15 37.69
N CYS A 693 -30.31 -3.77 36.71
CA CYS A 693 -29.88 -3.11 35.47
C CYS A 693 -30.04 -4.02 34.25
N ILE A 694 -29.96 -3.45 33.06
CA ILE A 694 -29.93 -4.20 31.80
C ILE A 694 -28.51 -4.18 31.24
N LEU A 695 -27.87 -5.33 31.20
CA LEU A 695 -26.56 -5.52 30.61
C LEU A 695 -26.72 -5.80 29.11
N VAL A 696 -26.02 -5.05 28.26
CA VAL A 696 -25.98 -5.28 26.81
C VAL A 696 -24.56 -5.51 26.35
N ALA A 697 -24.30 -6.56 25.56
CA ALA A 697 -22.97 -6.84 25.03
C ALA A 697 -22.97 -7.19 23.54
N ASN A 698 -21.86 -6.93 22.85
CA ASN A 698 -21.65 -7.43 21.50
C ASN A 698 -21.62 -8.97 21.46
N HIS A 699 -22.05 -9.56 20.34
CA HIS A 699 -22.23 -10.99 20.15
C HIS A 699 -21.47 -11.52 18.92
N SER A 700 -20.24 -11.95 19.15
CA SER A 700 -19.27 -12.31 18.12
C SER A 700 -18.80 -13.78 18.16
N SER A 701 -19.09 -14.51 19.24
CA SER A 701 -18.63 -15.88 19.48
C SER A 701 -19.58 -16.73 20.32
N TYR A 702 -19.51 -18.05 20.16
CA TYR A 702 -20.13 -19.01 21.08
C TYR A 702 -19.55 -18.93 22.51
N LEU A 703 -18.38 -18.31 22.69
CA LEU A 703 -17.75 -18.11 24.00
C LEU A 703 -18.35 -16.94 24.78
N ASP A 704 -19.08 -16.02 24.13
CA ASP A 704 -19.53 -14.77 24.76
C ASP A 704 -20.40 -15.02 25.99
N GLY A 705 -21.36 -15.95 25.90
CA GLY A 705 -22.22 -16.31 27.03
C GLY A 705 -21.44 -16.90 28.22
N LEU A 706 -20.37 -17.66 27.96
CA LEU A 706 -19.51 -18.22 29.00
C LEU A 706 -18.69 -17.13 29.68
N ILE A 707 -18.12 -16.20 28.90
CA ILE A 707 -17.35 -15.07 29.43
C ILE A 707 -18.24 -14.13 30.22
N MET A 708 -19.48 -13.91 29.78
CA MET A 708 -20.46 -13.11 30.51
C MET A 708 -20.84 -13.73 31.85
N ALA A 709 -20.94 -15.05 31.95
CA ALA A 709 -21.15 -15.72 33.23
C ALA A 709 -20.00 -15.50 34.23
N LEU A 710 -18.79 -15.19 33.75
CA LEU A 710 -17.65 -14.82 34.59
C LEU A 710 -17.62 -13.32 34.94
N ALA A 711 -17.98 -12.45 33.98
CA ALA A 711 -17.88 -11.01 34.12
C ALA A 711 -19.04 -10.38 34.92
N ALA A 712 -20.23 -10.96 34.88
CA ALA A 712 -21.40 -10.46 35.59
C ALA A 712 -21.31 -10.77 37.12
N PRO A 713 -21.43 -9.77 38.01
CA PRO A 713 -21.41 -9.97 39.46
C PRO A 713 -22.73 -10.54 40.02
N ILE A 714 -23.83 -10.41 39.27
CA ILE A 714 -25.21 -10.53 39.76
C ILE A 714 -25.86 -11.82 39.20
N GLU A 715 -26.84 -12.37 39.93
CA GLU A 715 -27.79 -13.37 39.44
C GLU A 715 -28.62 -12.75 38.29
N CYS A 716 -28.05 -12.66 37.09
CA CYS A 716 -28.72 -12.09 35.91
C CYS A 716 -29.55 -13.15 35.19
N ASN A 717 -30.77 -12.82 34.79
CA ASN A 717 -31.53 -13.69 33.90
C ASN A 717 -31.03 -13.48 32.46
N PHE A 718 -30.44 -14.52 31.86
CA PHE A 718 -30.05 -14.52 30.46
C PHE A 718 -31.29 -14.53 29.58
N VAL A 719 -31.30 -13.71 28.52
CA VAL A 719 -32.36 -13.74 27.52
C VAL A 719 -31.90 -14.56 26.31
N ALA A 720 -32.46 -15.74 26.12
CA ALA A 720 -32.07 -16.70 25.08
C ALA A 720 -33.17 -16.95 24.04
N LYS A 721 -32.81 -17.51 22.88
CA LYS A 721 -33.76 -17.84 21.80
C LYS A 721 -34.70 -18.96 22.23
N ALA A 722 -36.01 -18.79 22.03
CA ALA A 722 -37.03 -19.81 22.34
C ALA A 722 -36.79 -21.15 21.64
N GLU A 723 -36.14 -21.15 20.47
CA GLU A 723 -35.75 -22.37 19.74
C GLU A 723 -34.85 -23.32 20.54
N LEU A 724 -34.08 -22.79 21.50
CA LEU A 724 -33.23 -23.61 22.38
C LEU A 724 -34.02 -24.52 23.31
N LEU A 725 -35.33 -24.26 23.52
CA LEU A 725 -36.24 -25.16 24.22
C LEU A 725 -36.46 -26.48 23.49
N LYS A 726 -36.22 -26.53 22.17
CA LYS A 726 -36.32 -27.75 21.35
C LYS A 726 -35.17 -28.73 21.60
N ASN A 727 -34.03 -28.25 22.13
CA ASN A 727 -32.89 -29.10 22.47
C ASN A 727 -32.97 -29.49 23.97
N PRO A 728 -33.19 -30.76 24.32
CA PRO A 728 -33.36 -31.19 25.71
C PRO A 728 -32.13 -30.89 26.59
N PHE A 729 -30.91 -30.95 26.03
CA PHE A 729 -29.69 -30.65 26.76
C PHE A 729 -29.58 -29.17 27.14
N ALA A 730 -29.87 -28.29 26.19
CA ALA A 730 -29.88 -26.84 26.41
C ALA A 730 -31.04 -26.41 27.32
N ARG A 731 -32.23 -27.00 27.12
CA ARG A 731 -33.42 -26.74 27.93
C ARG A 731 -33.18 -27.01 29.42
N ILE A 732 -32.64 -28.18 29.77
CA ILE A 732 -32.39 -28.55 31.18
C ILE A 732 -31.36 -27.61 31.80
N PHE A 733 -30.28 -27.31 31.10
CA PHE A 733 -29.21 -26.46 31.61
C PHE A 733 -29.64 -25.01 31.81
N LEU A 734 -30.23 -24.40 30.77
CA LEU A 734 -30.61 -22.99 30.77
C LEU A 734 -31.81 -22.70 31.69
N SER A 735 -32.77 -23.64 31.79
CA SER A 735 -33.89 -23.50 32.73
C SER A 735 -33.44 -23.53 34.20
N ARG A 736 -32.41 -24.31 34.53
CA ARG A 736 -31.80 -24.32 35.88
C ARG A 736 -31.02 -23.05 36.20
N LEU A 737 -30.58 -22.31 35.19
CA LEU A 737 -29.90 -21.02 35.31
C LEU A 737 -30.84 -19.81 35.28
N ASP A 738 -32.16 -20.02 35.28
CA ASP A 738 -33.18 -18.95 35.24
C ASP A 738 -33.13 -18.09 33.94
N THR A 739 -32.83 -18.75 32.82
CA THR A 739 -32.82 -18.12 31.49
C THR A 739 -34.26 -17.87 31.01
N GLU A 740 -34.54 -16.63 30.59
CA GLU A 740 -35.80 -16.23 29.96
C GLU A 740 -35.74 -16.49 28.45
N PHE A 741 -36.74 -17.17 27.90
CA PHE A 741 -36.78 -17.55 26.48
C PHE A 741 -37.73 -16.65 25.69
N VAL A 742 -37.26 -16.12 24.55
CA VAL A 742 -37.98 -15.11 23.75
C VAL A 742 -38.07 -15.51 22.27
N GLU A 743 -39.24 -15.31 21.65
CA GLU A 743 -39.45 -15.45 20.20
C GLU A 743 -39.13 -14.12 19.50
N ARG A 744 -38.13 -14.11 18.60
CA ARG A 744 -37.55 -12.87 18.04
C ARG A 744 -38.04 -12.48 16.63
N PHE A 745 -38.76 -13.36 15.94
CA PHE A 745 -39.14 -13.14 14.52
C PHE A 745 -40.54 -12.54 14.31
N ASP A 746 -41.27 -12.27 15.39
CA ASP A 746 -42.59 -11.65 15.35
C ASP A 746 -42.54 -10.30 16.11
N MET A 747 -42.62 -9.20 15.36
CA MET A 747 -42.50 -7.83 15.87
C MET A 747 -43.54 -7.49 16.96
N GLN A 748 -44.75 -8.06 16.90
CA GLN A 748 -45.79 -7.83 17.90
C GLN A 748 -45.57 -8.70 19.14
N LYS A 749 -45.13 -9.95 18.98
CA LYS A 749 -44.77 -10.81 20.12
C LYS A 749 -43.50 -10.36 20.83
N GLY A 750 -42.48 -9.88 20.11
CA GLY A 750 -41.22 -9.43 20.70
C GLY A 750 -41.37 -8.23 21.63
N VAL A 751 -42.29 -7.29 21.31
CA VAL A 751 -42.63 -6.15 22.19
C VAL A 751 -43.42 -6.61 23.42
N ASN A 752 -44.34 -7.57 23.26
CA ASN A 752 -45.11 -8.13 24.38
C ASN A 752 -44.23 -9.00 25.31
N ASP A 753 -43.29 -9.77 24.77
CA ASP A 753 -42.29 -10.51 25.54
C ASP A 753 -41.31 -9.55 26.25
N ALA A 754 -40.88 -8.45 25.59
CA ALA A 754 -40.05 -7.42 26.23
C ALA A 754 -40.79 -6.75 27.41
N ARG A 755 -42.09 -6.47 27.28
CA ARG A 755 -42.94 -5.98 28.38
C ARG A 755 -43.12 -7.00 29.50
N ARG A 756 -43.26 -8.29 29.18
CA ARG A 756 -43.29 -9.39 30.17
C ARG A 756 -41.96 -9.49 30.93
N ILE A 757 -40.85 -9.31 30.23
CA ILE A 757 -39.49 -9.32 30.80
C ILE A 757 -39.23 -8.09 31.66
N ALA A 758 -39.69 -6.90 31.25
CA ALA A 758 -39.62 -5.68 32.05
C ALA A 758 -40.48 -5.78 33.33
N ALA A 759 -41.64 -6.46 33.26
CA ALA A 759 -42.45 -6.77 34.44
C ALA A 759 -41.75 -7.74 35.41
N ASN A 760 -41.02 -8.73 34.89
CA ASN A 760 -40.22 -9.66 35.72
C ASN A 760 -38.97 -9.00 36.34
N ALA A 761 -38.41 -7.96 35.71
CA ALA A 761 -37.25 -7.21 36.24
C ALA A 761 -37.58 -6.40 37.51
N ARG A 762 -38.86 -6.09 37.76
CA ARG A 762 -39.33 -5.46 39.02
C ARG A 762 -39.13 -6.35 40.26
N ASN A 763 -38.80 -7.65 40.09
CA ASN A 763 -38.49 -8.58 41.18
C ASN A 763 -37.00 -8.55 41.62
N ASN A 764 -36.32 -7.40 41.55
CA ASN A 764 -34.93 -7.19 41.98
C ASN A 764 -33.85 -8.03 41.23
N ARG A 765 -33.97 -8.23 39.91
CA ARG A 765 -32.92 -8.94 39.13
C ARG A 765 -32.55 -8.27 37.83
N SER A 766 -31.24 -8.25 37.54
CA SER A 766 -30.68 -7.71 36.30
C SER A 766 -30.93 -8.63 35.10
N LEU A 767 -31.04 -8.04 33.92
CA LEU A 767 -31.24 -8.76 32.66
C LEU A 767 -30.01 -8.66 31.78
N PHE A 768 -29.74 -9.68 30.98
CA PHE A 768 -28.64 -9.67 30.03
C PHE A 768 -29.12 -9.93 28.59
N PHE A 769 -28.73 -9.05 27.67
CA PHE A 769 -29.08 -9.11 26.26
C PHE A 769 -27.84 -9.08 25.35
N PHE A 770 -27.92 -9.89 24.29
CA PHE A 770 -27.14 -9.72 23.07
C PHE A 770 -28.03 -9.04 22.02
N PRO A 771 -27.98 -7.70 21.89
CA PRO A 771 -28.88 -6.94 21.02
C PRO A 771 -28.67 -7.20 19.52
N GLU A 772 -27.52 -7.73 19.09
CA GLU A 772 -27.26 -8.15 17.70
C GLU A 772 -28.07 -9.37 17.23
N GLY A 773 -28.71 -10.09 18.16
CA GLY A 773 -29.70 -11.12 17.82
C GLY A 773 -29.14 -12.46 17.32
N THR A 774 -27.98 -12.47 16.65
CA THR A 774 -27.36 -13.65 16.05
C THR A 774 -25.84 -13.53 15.93
N LEU A 775 -25.17 -14.65 15.66
CA LEU A 775 -23.72 -14.71 15.47
C LEU A 775 -23.36 -14.58 13.99
N TYR A 776 -22.58 -13.57 13.65
CA TYR A 776 -22.05 -13.37 12.30
C TYR A 776 -20.58 -13.77 12.19
N ARG A 777 -20.20 -14.27 11.01
CA ARG A 777 -18.80 -14.65 10.74
C ARG A 777 -17.92 -13.42 10.51
N MET A 778 -18.45 -12.40 9.84
CA MET A 778 -17.74 -11.17 9.50
C MET A 778 -17.42 -10.32 10.74
N PRO A 779 -16.23 -9.72 10.83
CA PRO A 779 -15.88 -8.79 11.90
C PRO A 779 -16.67 -7.48 11.76
N GLY A 780 -17.11 -6.92 12.90
CA GLY A 780 -17.90 -5.70 12.96
C GLY A 780 -19.06 -5.80 13.96
N LEU A 781 -19.51 -4.64 14.45
CA LEU A 781 -20.67 -4.52 15.34
C LEU A 781 -21.94 -4.31 14.52
N HIS A 782 -22.86 -5.27 14.57
CA HIS A 782 -24.11 -5.21 13.82
C HIS A 782 -25.14 -4.26 14.44
N GLU A 783 -26.27 -4.09 13.74
CA GLU A 783 -27.41 -3.31 14.24
C GLU A 783 -27.99 -3.94 15.51
N PHE A 784 -28.39 -3.09 16.45
CA PHE A 784 -28.98 -3.50 17.72
C PHE A 784 -30.50 -3.52 17.65
N HIS A 785 -31.11 -4.66 18.00
CA HIS A 785 -32.55 -4.75 18.17
C HIS A 785 -33.03 -3.96 19.41
N MET A 786 -34.23 -3.38 19.30
CA MET A 786 -34.79 -2.46 20.30
C MET A 786 -35.22 -3.10 21.63
N GLY A 787 -35.39 -4.42 21.70
CA GLY A 787 -36.04 -5.09 22.84
C GLY A 787 -35.42 -4.80 24.21
N ALA A 788 -34.08 -4.76 24.30
CA ALA A 788 -33.37 -4.46 25.55
C ALA A 788 -33.61 -3.03 26.03
N PHE A 789 -33.68 -2.08 25.08
CA PHE A 789 -33.76 -0.65 25.37
C PHE A 789 -35.19 -0.22 25.67
N ILE A 790 -36.19 -0.82 25.02
CA ILE A 790 -37.60 -0.67 25.39
C ILE A 790 -37.81 -1.18 26.83
N ALA A 791 -37.27 -2.35 27.15
CA ALA A 791 -37.37 -2.90 28.51
C ALA A 791 -36.69 -2.02 29.57
N ALA A 792 -35.58 -1.37 29.21
CA ALA A 792 -34.89 -0.42 30.09
C ALA A 792 -35.76 0.82 30.37
N VAL A 793 -36.37 1.39 29.33
CA VAL A 793 -37.24 2.57 29.44
C VAL A 793 -38.53 2.24 30.22
N ASP A 794 -39.23 1.16 29.87
CA ASP A 794 -40.47 0.72 30.54
C ASP A 794 -40.23 0.35 32.01
N GLY A 795 -39.05 -0.20 32.32
CA GLY A 795 -38.62 -0.59 33.66
C GLY A 795 -37.96 0.54 34.46
N ALA A 796 -37.69 1.70 33.86
CA ALA A 796 -36.83 2.75 34.41
C ALA A 796 -35.47 2.23 34.93
N LEU A 797 -34.86 1.29 34.20
CA LEU A 797 -33.62 0.63 34.57
C LEU A 797 -32.43 1.20 33.78
N PRO A 798 -31.24 1.34 34.42
CA PRO A 798 -30.04 1.72 33.70
C PRO A 798 -29.55 0.60 32.78
N VAL A 799 -29.01 0.98 31.61
CA VAL A 799 -28.34 0.08 30.67
C VAL A 799 -26.83 0.15 30.87
N VAL A 800 -26.18 -0.99 31.08
CA VAL A 800 -24.72 -1.07 31.20
C VAL A 800 -24.16 -1.72 29.92
N PRO A 801 -23.46 -0.95 29.07
CA PRO A 801 -22.81 -1.50 27.89
C PRO A 801 -21.55 -2.30 28.27
N ILE A 802 -21.40 -3.49 27.70
CA ILE A 802 -20.26 -4.38 27.92
C ILE A 802 -19.63 -4.72 26.58
N THR A 803 -18.33 -4.49 26.47
CA THR A 803 -17.57 -4.80 25.27
C THR A 803 -16.72 -6.05 25.48
N LEU A 804 -16.94 -7.05 24.64
CA LEU A 804 -16.18 -8.29 24.56
C LEU A 804 -15.22 -8.23 23.38
N CYS A 805 -13.91 -8.36 23.64
CA CYS A 805 -12.89 -8.46 22.60
C CYS A 805 -12.12 -9.78 22.71
N GLY A 806 -11.69 -10.31 21.57
CA GLY A 806 -10.87 -11.53 21.49
C GLY A 806 -11.65 -12.85 21.47
N THR A 807 -12.94 -12.87 21.86
CA THR A 807 -13.79 -14.07 21.81
C THR A 807 -13.97 -14.57 20.37
N ARG A 808 -14.25 -13.67 19.41
CA ARG A 808 -14.30 -13.96 17.96
C ARG A 808 -13.01 -14.62 17.47
N SER A 809 -11.86 -14.02 17.79
CA SER A 809 -10.54 -14.51 17.37
C SER A 809 -10.23 -15.90 17.91
N LYS A 810 -10.74 -16.21 19.11
CA LYS A 810 -10.55 -17.50 19.77
C LYS A 810 -11.46 -18.59 19.23
N LEU A 811 -12.74 -18.31 19.00
CA LEU A 811 -13.70 -19.25 18.40
C LEU A 811 -14.76 -18.50 17.61
N ARG A 812 -14.65 -18.48 16.28
CA ARG A 812 -15.56 -17.74 15.41
C ARG A 812 -16.93 -18.40 15.30
N GLY A 813 -17.97 -17.58 15.09
CA GLY A 813 -19.29 -18.06 14.69
C GLY A 813 -19.20 -19.00 13.48
N LYS A 814 -19.92 -20.12 13.54
CA LYS A 814 -19.94 -21.21 12.53
C LYS A 814 -18.59 -21.91 12.28
N SER A 815 -17.54 -21.63 13.05
CA SER A 815 -16.27 -22.36 13.03
C SER A 815 -16.15 -23.29 14.24
N LEU A 816 -15.70 -24.52 14.02
CA LEU A 816 -15.40 -25.50 15.09
C LEU A 816 -13.89 -25.55 15.42
N PHE A 817 -13.10 -24.56 15.00
CA PHE A 817 -11.64 -24.56 15.18
C PHE A 817 -11.21 -23.51 16.21
N PRO A 818 -11.06 -23.90 17.50
CA PRO A 818 -10.61 -22.99 18.54
C PRO A 818 -9.12 -22.65 18.40
N ARG A 819 -8.78 -21.38 18.65
CA ARG A 819 -7.43 -20.81 18.56
C ARG A 819 -6.96 -20.32 19.92
N ARG A 820 -5.64 -20.15 20.07
CA ARG A 820 -5.09 -19.42 21.22
C ARG A 820 -5.42 -17.94 21.08
N GLY A 821 -5.67 -17.28 22.20
CA GLY A 821 -6.06 -15.88 22.23
C GLY A 821 -6.52 -15.46 23.61
N ASP A 822 -6.26 -14.21 23.93
CA ASP A 822 -6.68 -13.56 25.16
C ASP A 822 -8.04 -12.89 24.96
N ILE A 823 -8.77 -12.72 26.06
CA ILE A 823 -10.11 -12.14 26.06
C ILE A 823 -10.09 -10.91 26.98
N SER A 824 -10.64 -9.80 26.52
CA SER A 824 -10.86 -8.62 27.36
C SER A 824 -12.34 -8.29 27.46
N VAL A 825 -12.74 -7.87 28.65
CA VAL A 825 -14.09 -7.40 28.95
C VAL A 825 -13.98 -5.98 29.49
N THR A 826 -14.60 -5.03 28.79
CA THR A 826 -14.70 -3.64 29.24
C THR A 826 -16.15 -3.36 29.62
N ILE A 827 -16.37 -2.94 30.85
CA ILE A 827 -17.70 -2.60 31.37
C ILE A 827 -17.80 -1.08 31.40
N GLY A 828 -18.68 -0.53 30.56
CA GLY A 828 -18.93 0.91 30.46
C GLY A 828 -19.75 1.45 31.62
N LYS A 829 -19.89 2.78 31.67
CA LYS A 829 -20.71 3.44 32.70
C LYS A 829 -22.20 3.16 32.48
N PRO A 830 -23.02 3.05 33.55
CA PRO A 830 -24.46 2.90 33.41
C PRO A 830 -25.10 4.11 32.70
N LEU A 831 -25.95 3.84 31.72
CA LEU A 831 -26.72 4.81 30.95
C LEU A 831 -28.16 4.81 31.46
N THR A 832 -28.64 5.97 31.93
CA THR A 832 -30.01 6.11 32.44
C THR A 832 -30.97 6.59 31.35
N PRO A 833 -32.18 6.01 31.25
CA PRO A 833 -33.18 6.46 30.29
C PRO A 833 -33.66 7.88 30.62
N GLN A 834 -33.65 8.77 29.61
CA GLN A 834 -34.12 10.16 29.73
C GLN A 834 -35.51 10.32 29.11
N GLY A 835 -36.51 9.66 29.71
CA GLY A 835 -37.90 9.68 29.23
C GLY A 835 -38.56 8.30 29.32
N THR A 836 -39.82 8.23 28.91
CA THR A 836 -40.65 7.01 28.93
C THR A 836 -41.21 6.64 27.56
N ASP A 837 -40.71 7.27 26.49
CA ASP A 837 -41.21 7.13 25.14
C ASP A 837 -40.23 6.34 24.23
N TRP A 838 -40.66 6.08 23.00
CA TRP A 838 -39.84 5.35 22.02
C TRP A 838 -38.53 6.06 21.68
N ASN A 839 -38.52 7.40 21.69
CA ASN A 839 -37.33 8.20 21.40
C ASN A 839 -36.27 8.05 22.49
N ALA A 840 -36.68 7.98 23.76
CA ALA A 840 -35.76 7.66 24.85
C ALA A 840 -35.09 6.28 24.67
N ALA A 841 -35.84 5.28 24.17
CA ALA A 841 -35.27 3.95 23.90
C ALA A 841 -34.28 3.97 22.72
N LEU A 842 -34.56 4.75 21.67
CA LEU A 842 -33.65 4.94 20.52
C LEU A 842 -32.34 5.60 20.96
N ALA A 843 -32.43 6.70 21.71
CA ALA A 843 -31.26 7.40 22.23
C ALA A 843 -30.40 6.50 23.11
N LEU A 844 -31.03 5.67 23.95
CA LEU A 844 -30.33 4.73 24.83
C LEU A 844 -29.63 3.62 24.04
N ARG A 845 -30.24 3.11 22.97
CA ARG A 845 -29.61 2.17 22.02
C ARG A 845 -28.36 2.79 21.40
N ASP A 846 -28.50 3.99 20.86
CA ASP A 846 -27.42 4.64 20.10
C ASP A 846 -26.24 4.98 21.00
N GLN A 847 -26.49 5.44 22.24
CA GLN A 847 -25.45 5.66 23.25
C GLN A 847 -24.74 4.36 23.66
N ALA A 848 -25.49 3.29 23.96
CA ALA A 848 -24.89 2.01 24.32
C ALA A 848 -24.05 1.43 23.18
N ARG A 849 -24.51 1.61 21.94
CA ARG A 849 -23.81 1.16 20.74
C ARG A 849 -22.53 1.96 20.49
N ALA A 850 -22.58 3.28 20.60
CA ALA A 850 -21.42 4.15 20.47
C ALA A 850 -20.33 3.82 21.50
N GLU A 851 -20.73 3.56 22.75
CA GLU A 851 -19.80 3.12 23.81
C GLU A 851 -19.13 1.79 23.43
N ILE A 852 -19.90 0.78 22.99
CA ILE A 852 -19.34 -0.52 22.59
C ILE A 852 -18.39 -0.38 21.38
N LEU A 853 -18.75 0.41 20.37
CA LEU A 853 -17.90 0.69 19.20
C LEU A 853 -16.56 1.30 19.59
N SER A 854 -16.55 2.24 20.54
CA SER A 854 -15.32 2.92 20.97
C SER A 854 -14.29 1.97 21.59
N HIS A 855 -14.72 0.82 22.11
CA HIS A 855 -13.85 -0.15 22.79
C HIS A 855 -13.67 -1.47 22.02
N CYS A 856 -14.54 -1.81 21.06
CA CYS A 856 -14.52 -3.12 20.42
C CYS A 856 -13.44 -3.28 19.34
N GLY A 857 -12.99 -2.16 18.74
CA GLY A 857 -11.97 -2.17 17.69
C GLY A 857 -12.38 -2.91 16.42
N GLU A 858 -13.69 -3.08 16.20
CA GLU A 858 -14.29 -3.71 15.02
C GLU A 858 -15.11 -2.66 14.24
N PRO A 859 -15.26 -2.77 12.91
CA PRO A 859 -15.97 -1.77 12.11
C PRO A 859 -17.47 -1.70 12.42
N ASP A 860 -18.08 -0.54 12.22
CA ASP A 860 -19.52 -0.34 12.31
C ASP A 860 -20.22 -0.95 11.08
N LEU A 861 -21.16 -1.89 11.28
CA LEU A 861 -21.89 -2.56 10.19
C LEU A 861 -23.39 -2.21 10.14
N ALA A 862 -23.87 -1.21 10.89
CA ALA A 862 -25.31 -0.90 10.95
C ALA A 862 -25.90 -0.32 9.66
N HIS A 863 -25.07 -0.01 8.65
CA HIS A 863 -25.49 0.66 7.41
C HIS A 863 -25.35 -0.18 6.13
N ILE A 864 -24.88 -1.44 6.23
CA ILE A 864 -24.51 -2.24 5.05
C ILE A 864 -25.65 -3.15 4.55
N GLU A 865 -26.70 -3.37 5.34
CA GLU A 865 -27.90 -4.07 4.88
C GLU A 865 -28.95 -3.08 4.35
N LYS A 866 -28.73 -2.57 3.14
CA LYS A 866 -29.80 -2.11 2.26
C LYS A 866 -29.60 -2.63 0.84
#